data_AF-A0A812ZAM5-F1
#
_entry.id   AF-A0A812ZAM5-F1
#
_cell.length_a   1.000
_cell.length_b   1.000
_cell.length_c   1.000
_cell.angle_alpha   90.00
_cell.angle_beta   90.00
_cell.angle_gamma   90.00
#
_symmetry.space_group_name_H-M   'P 1'
#
loop_
_entity.id
_entity.type
_entity.pdbx_description
1 polymer ?
#
loop_
_entity_poly.entity_id
_entity_poly.type
_entity_poly.pdbx_seq_one_letter_code
_entity_poly.pdbx_strand_id
1 'polypeptide(L)'
;MRCGVQGTVDYWEASVALPDRLTKSEDLHSIARVLYGADTAKIECFLSETAAKPSSASFSIPTGMLLLATPLSWPQDQAYKTFMGSQRFWTRHLQPLSVVQPKSVEVTVVGGGHSGHCIQNGNVGIDMSHFGDAEFRDGTVVLAGGCTQGDIVRCLPEGWVVAMGARPSVGMGLMLQGGIGHLTRVFGLASDNILSVSLVTSGGEDVTIDDDRLWAFRGAGTNFGVVYRMVVQAHRHSGQTWAQDEAYDTFGAELLQEYGAVCGGLCNSRSLDGFLMWASETQPQLVTSAFSLEEDCALQFPSLASRSASLIEGSGRYNMTEMFERELYMTPTFDTARVGVSVKARSYKRCLLLGTMTRSLALELEQVMDSVPSPKLSYIHLVHCGGVVKQDYRVTAFAKRDWEFAAVITGMWPDGKDCSSVVTWVDESVRTLLRFSVGVYPADLGPDDIALSRFCYGPAEVKLAQTKREFDPTLTISGFPFETKEFGACVVVTGRACAGKDYVADFACNLLAGLRVPSKVLSISEAFKREYCNATAADFDRLRRDRSYKESHRSSMQAFYAKMKSEDPSYPRRCLWRTLAEGNKGGVLFLTGVRENLADVRKACVATLVVEVTASDSAVACRGGRRVEGEGPYECDLSFDNTKEADEKLEQWCWSHLLPAVVRSVVGDLPDYPVPGIIFRDIQSVFKHRFGLKLMTEVFVRHLEDAGIEVDAVVSADAMGFTVGAALAARLCTPFIALRKAGKVPPPLHRTEYGGSFIAEKGDHYISGQLEVSHGLIPPKARVAFADDFLATGRTAEAVLQLMKQAGAEVASMLFAIELPDHGARKCLPSDVDIFSIAQFEGL
;
A
#
# COMPACT_ATOMS: atom_id res chain seq x y z
N MET A 1 19.97 -20.49 24.45
CA MET A 1 20.42 -19.24 23.83
C MET A 1 21.93 -19.15 23.89
N ARG A 2 22.61 -18.82 22.79
CA ARG A 2 24.01 -18.36 22.79
C ARG A 2 24.08 -17.04 22.01
N CYS A 3 24.91 -16.13 22.49
CA CYS A 3 25.28 -14.91 21.76
C CYS A 3 26.46 -15.25 20.85
N GLY A 4 26.36 -14.92 19.56
CA GLY A 4 27.40 -15.12 18.57
C GLY A 4 27.60 -13.87 17.72
N VAL A 5 28.84 -13.60 17.35
CA VAL A 5 29.24 -12.52 16.44
C VAL A 5 29.59 -13.14 15.09
N GLN A 6 28.94 -12.71 14.01
CA GLN A 6 29.30 -13.13 12.64
C GLN A 6 29.38 -11.89 11.75
N GLY A 7 30.59 -11.33 11.62
CA GLY A 7 30.81 -10.00 11.04
C GLY A 7 30.60 -8.90 12.09
N THR A 8 29.98 -7.77 11.70
CA THR A 8 29.71 -6.61 12.57
C THR A 8 28.31 -6.60 13.19
N VAL A 9 27.62 -7.75 13.24
CA VAL A 9 26.22 -7.85 13.67
C VAL A 9 26.05 -8.92 14.75
N ASP A 10 25.36 -8.54 15.83
CA ASP A 10 24.93 -9.43 16.90
C ASP A 10 23.61 -10.13 16.53
N TYR A 11 23.50 -11.43 16.79
CA TYR A 11 22.26 -12.19 16.64
C TYR A 11 21.99 -13.13 17.82
N TRP A 12 20.73 -13.52 17.99
CA TRP A 12 20.26 -14.40 19.07
C TRP A 12 19.81 -15.75 18.51
N GLU A 13 20.44 -16.84 18.95
CA GLU A 13 20.14 -18.22 18.52
C GLU A 13 19.45 -19.01 19.63
N ALA A 14 18.47 -19.87 19.29
CA ALA A 14 17.89 -20.82 20.23
C ALA A 14 17.21 -22.00 19.50
N SER A 15 17.10 -23.20 20.07
CA SER A 15 16.58 -24.39 19.35
C SER A 15 15.38 -25.04 20.07
N VAL A 16 14.32 -25.42 19.35
CA VAL A 16 13.33 -26.43 19.79
C VAL A 16 13.40 -27.62 18.85
N ALA A 17 13.69 -28.80 19.41
CA ALA A 17 13.57 -30.06 18.69
C ALA A 17 12.11 -30.51 18.72
N LEU A 18 11.48 -30.64 17.55
CA LEU A 18 10.23 -31.38 17.40
C LEU A 18 10.56 -32.80 16.94
N PRO A 19 9.96 -33.85 17.53
CA PRO A 19 10.25 -35.24 17.17
C PRO A 19 9.73 -35.59 15.77
N ASP A 20 10.45 -36.50 15.09
CA ASP A 20 10.33 -36.89 13.67
C ASP A 20 8.97 -37.50 13.22
N ARG A 21 7.95 -37.55 14.08
CA ARG A 21 6.60 -38.02 13.76
C ARG A 21 5.54 -37.28 14.59
N LEU A 22 4.71 -36.48 13.93
CA LEU A 22 3.48 -35.91 14.52
C LEU A 22 2.44 -37.03 14.70
N THR A 23 2.35 -37.55 15.91
CA THR A 23 1.36 -38.57 16.27
C THR A 23 0.92 -38.37 17.71
N LYS A 24 0.01 -37.40 17.98
CA LYS A 24 -1.14 -37.44 18.93
C LYS A 24 -1.59 -36.01 19.34
N SER A 25 -2.71 -35.94 20.05
CA SER A 25 -3.47 -34.73 20.46
C SER A 25 -2.70 -33.58 21.15
N GLU A 26 -1.44 -33.79 21.53
CA GLU A 26 -0.55 -32.74 22.07
C GLU A 26 -0.05 -31.76 20.99
N ASP A 27 -0.08 -32.17 19.72
CA ASP A 27 0.47 -31.40 18.59
C ASP A 27 -0.49 -30.30 18.08
N LEU A 28 -1.80 -30.60 18.05
CA LEU A 28 -2.83 -29.61 17.73
C LEU A 28 -2.93 -28.52 18.81
N HIS A 29 -2.62 -28.85 20.07
CA HIS A 29 -2.56 -27.88 21.16
C HIS A 29 -1.43 -26.87 20.97
N SER A 30 -0.30 -27.30 20.40
CA SER A 30 0.86 -26.44 20.19
C SER A 30 0.62 -25.46 19.03
N ILE A 31 -0.01 -25.93 17.95
CA ILE A 31 -0.46 -25.08 16.83
C ILE A 31 -1.54 -24.10 17.30
N ALA A 32 -2.53 -24.59 18.05
CA ALA A 32 -3.59 -23.77 18.61
C ALA A 32 -3.05 -22.69 19.58
N ARG A 33 -1.99 -22.98 20.34
CA ARG A 33 -1.33 -21.98 21.20
C ARG A 33 -0.54 -20.94 20.43
N VAL A 34 0.01 -21.28 19.27
CA VAL A 34 0.67 -20.31 18.38
C VAL A 34 -0.36 -19.39 17.73
N LEU A 35 -1.49 -19.94 17.29
CA LEU A 35 -2.56 -19.18 16.62
C LEU A 35 -3.44 -18.37 17.58
N TYR A 36 -3.74 -18.92 18.76
CA TYR A 36 -4.71 -18.35 19.71
C TYR A 36 -4.08 -17.92 21.05
N GLY A 37 -2.77 -18.03 21.22
CA GLY A 37 -2.07 -17.64 22.44
C GLY A 37 -2.48 -18.48 23.65
N ALA A 38 -2.84 -17.84 24.77
CA ALA A 38 -3.28 -18.50 26.00
C ALA A 38 -4.81 -18.70 26.08
N ASP A 39 -5.56 -18.40 25.02
CA ASP A 39 -7.03 -18.48 24.98
C ASP A 39 -7.48 -19.95 24.90
N THR A 40 -7.67 -20.54 26.07
CA THR A 40 -8.01 -21.95 26.28
C THR A 40 -9.34 -22.34 25.64
N ALA A 41 -10.31 -21.43 25.53
CA ALA A 41 -11.61 -21.70 24.92
C ALA A 41 -11.50 -21.89 23.40
N LYS A 42 -10.68 -21.05 22.72
CA LYS A 42 -10.42 -21.20 21.27
C LYS A 42 -9.56 -22.41 20.95
N ILE A 43 -8.61 -22.72 21.83
CA ILE A 43 -7.80 -23.93 21.72
C ILE A 43 -8.69 -25.17 21.79
N GLU A 44 -9.57 -25.26 22.80
CA GLU A 44 -10.49 -26.40 22.94
C GLU A 44 -11.49 -26.50 21.77
N CYS A 45 -11.99 -25.37 21.26
CA CYS A 45 -12.86 -25.32 20.08
C CYS A 45 -12.15 -25.88 18.84
N PHE A 46 -10.96 -25.36 18.52
CA PHE A 46 -10.10 -25.82 17.41
C PHE A 46 -9.81 -27.32 17.52
N LEU A 47 -9.50 -27.80 18.72
CA LEU A 47 -9.22 -29.22 18.96
C LEU A 47 -10.45 -30.11 18.76
N SER A 48 -11.63 -29.64 19.18
CA SER A 48 -12.88 -30.39 19.05
C SER A 48 -13.34 -30.54 17.60
N GLU A 49 -13.15 -29.51 16.77
CA GLU A 49 -13.51 -29.51 15.35
C GLU A 49 -12.54 -30.38 14.52
N THR A 50 -11.26 -30.38 14.90
CA THR A 50 -10.23 -31.16 14.19
C THR A 50 -10.29 -32.65 14.52
N ALA A 51 -10.80 -33.03 15.71
CA ALA A 51 -11.00 -34.42 16.11
C ALA A 51 -12.19 -35.11 15.42
N ALA A 52 -13.09 -34.36 14.77
CA ALA A 52 -14.35 -34.87 14.21
C ALA A 52 -14.29 -35.30 12.73
N LYS A 53 -13.15 -35.17 12.03
CA LYS A 53 -13.04 -35.52 10.60
C LYS A 53 -12.43 -36.91 10.38
N PRO A 54 -13.11 -37.86 9.71
CA PRO A 54 -12.56 -39.17 9.39
C PRO A 54 -11.47 -39.05 8.31
N SER A 55 -10.40 -39.84 8.49
CA SER A 55 -9.21 -39.90 7.64
C SER A 55 -9.49 -40.59 6.30
N SER A 56 -9.34 -39.88 5.17
CA SER A 56 -9.11 -40.52 3.86
C SER A 56 -8.35 -39.61 2.90
N ALA A 57 -7.01 -39.63 3.03
CA ALA A 57 -5.99 -39.47 1.99
C ALA A 57 -4.67 -39.19 2.71
N SER A 58 -3.85 -40.23 2.90
CA SER A 58 -2.54 -40.10 3.55
C SER A 58 -1.55 -39.42 2.60
N PHE A 59 -1.36 -38.11 2.79
CA PHE A 59 -0.21 -37.37 2.29
C PHE A 59 0.77 -37.17 3.46
N SER A 60 2.03 -37.54 3.28
CA SER A 60 3.08 -37.25 4.25
C SER A 60 3.47 -35.78 4.13
N ILE A 61 2.99 -34.94 5.05
CA ILE A 61 3.41 -33.53 5.16
C ILE A 61 4.79 -33.51 5.83
N PRO A 62 5.86 -32.99 5.20
CA PRO A 62 7.12 -32.74 5.89
C PRO A 62 6.93 -31.64 6.96
N THR A 63 7.25 -31.94 8.20
CA THR A 63 7.19 -30.99 9.32
C THR A 63 8.37 -30.02 9.32
N GLY A 64 8.08 -28.73 9.14
CA GLY A 64 9.02 -27.64 9.40
C GLY A 64 8.52 -26.31 8.85
N MET A 65 8.15 -25.38 9.73
CA MET A 65 7.85 -23.98 9.37
C MET A 65 8.80 -23.11 10.21
N LEU A 66 9.61 -22.27 9.55
CA LEU A 66 10.58 -21.40 10.22
C LEU A 66 10.04 -19.97 10.23
N LEU A 67 10.01 -19.33 11.41
CA LEU A 67 9.63 -17.92 11.56
C LEU A 67 10.90 -17.07 11.64
N LEU A 68 11.07 -16.12 10.72
CA LEU A 68 12.20 -15.18 10.71
C LEU A 68 11.74 -13.84 11.30
N ALA A 69 12.42 -13.34 12.33
CA ALA A 69 12.18 -12.01 12.90
C ALA A 69 13.35 -11.08 12.62
N THR A 70 13.08 -9.91 12.03
CA THR A 70 14.11 -8.88 11.75
C THR A 70 14.16 -7.84 12.87
N PRO A 71 15.35 -7.33 13.27
CA PRO A 71 15.47 -6.22 14.21
C PRO A 71 14.93 -4.89 13.64
N LEU A 72 14.63 -3.95 14.54
CA LEU A 72 13.98 -2.65 14.26
C LEU A 72 14.81 -1.67 13.40
N SER A 73 16.11 -1.93 13.19
CA SER A 73 16.98 -1.08 12.38
C SER A 73 17.87 -1.93 11.46
N TRP A 74 17.57 -1.92 10.16
CA TRP A 74 18.51 -2.36 9.12
C TRP A 74 18.92 -1.19 8.23
N PRO A 75 20.17 -1.13 7.77
CA PRO A 75 20.58 -0.19 6.75
C PRO A 75 19.92 -0.51 5.38
N GLN A 76 19.51 0.54 4.66
CA GLN A 76 18.78 0.48 3.38
C GLN A 76 19.48 -0.35 2.29
N ASP A 77 20.82 -0.45 2.36
CA ASP A 77 21.62 -1.16 1.38
C ASP A 77 21.34 -2.68 1.37
N GLN A 78 20.96 -3.28 2.51
CA GLN A 78 20.69 -4.71 2.64
C GLN A 78 19.31 -5.17 2.14
N ALA A 79 18.35 -4.25 1.95
CA ALA A 79 17.01 -4.57 1.42
C ALA A 79 17.04 -4.99 -0.06
N TYR A 80 18.10 -4.63 -0.80
CA TYR A 80 18.27 -4.92 -2.23
C TYR A 80 19.05 -6.21 -2.53
N LYS A 81 19.07 -7.17 -1.59
CA LYS A 81 19.72 -8.47 -1.80
C LYS A 81 18.91 -9.32 -2.80
N THR A 82 19.39 -9.42 -4.02
CA THR A 82 19.02 -10.50 -4.96
C THR A 82 20.24 -11.40 -5.14
N PHE A 83 20.11 -12.69 -4.82
CA PHE A 83 21.21 -13.65 -4.93
C PHE A 83 21.44 -14.05 -6.39
N MET A 84 22.66 -13.89 -6.90
CA MET A 84 23.07 -14.31 -8.26
C MET A 84 24.31 -15.21 -8.26
N GLY A 85 24.38 -16.14 -7.32
CA GLY A 85 25.43 -17.15 -7.28
C GLY A 85 25.02 -18.32 -6.41
N SER A 86 25.04 -19.52 -6.99
CA SER A 86 24.77 -20.77 -6.28
C SER A 86 25.81 -21.00 -5.17
N GLN A 87 25.46 -20.73 -3.91
CA GLN A 87 25.94 -21.49 -2.75
C GLN A 87 24.91 -21.39 -1.62
N ARG A 88 24.28 -22.54 -1.32
CA ARG A 88 23.40 -22.75 -0.17
C ARG A 88 24.18 -22.52 1.13
N PHE A 89 23.85 -21.47 1.88
CA PHE A 89 24.17 -21.40 3.30
C PHE A 89 23.14 -20.52 3.99
N TRP A 90 22.29 -21.09 4.86
CA TRP A 90 22.05 -20.62 6.23
C TRP A 90 21.51 -21.79 7.08
N THR A 91 22.12 -21.94 8.24
CA THR A 91 21.96 -23.01 9.22
C THR A 91 20.84 -22.73 10.22
N ARG A 92 19.89 -23.67 10.31
CA ARG A 92 19.44 -24.39 11.52
C ARG A 92 19.08 -23.62 12.82
N HIS A 93 17.76 -23.62 13.11
CA HIS A 93 17.04 -23.67 14.42
C HIS A 93 16.68 -22.36 15.19
N LEU A 94 15.39 -22.24 15.62
CA LEU A 94 14.81 -21.19 16.49
C LEU A 94 14.01 -21.74 17.71
N GLN A 95 13.91 -20.97 18.82
CA GLN A 95 13.02 -21.15 20.01
C GLN A 95 11.79 -20.21 19.99
N PRO A 96 10.77 -20.46 20.85
CA PRO A 96 9.55 -19.68 20.91
C PRO A 96 9.73 -18.42 21.77
N LEU A 97 9.35 -17.27 21.23
CA LEU A 97 9.15 -16.05 22.00
C LEU A 97 7.84 -16.19 22.82
N SER A 98 7.98 -16.47 24.11
CA SER A 98 6.89 -16.26 25.06
C SER A 98 6.76 -14.76 25.36
N VAL A 99 5.54 -14.26 25.16
CA VAL A 99 4.99 -12.99 25.68
C VAL A 99 5.61 -11.71 25.10
N VAL A 100 5.15 -11.36 23.90
CA VAL A 100 4.96 -9.96 23.48
C VAL A 100 3.54 -9.85 22.93
N GLN A 101 2.58 -9.44 23.77
CA GLN A 101 1.45 -8.66 23.27
C GLN A 101 1.87 -7.21 23.41
N PRO A 102 2.11 -6.50 22.29
CA PRO A 102 1.14 -5.51 21.82
C PRO A 102 1.13 -5.29 20.28
N LYS A 103 0.03 -4.71 19.74
CA LYS A 103 -0.12 -4.03 18.43
C LYS A 103 0.55 -4.65 17.17
N SER A 104 -0.30 -5.09 16.22
CA SER A 104 -0.06 -5.23 14.76
C SER A 104 1.35 -5.58 14.28
N VAL A 105 1.71 -6.86 14.31
CA VAL A 105 2.89 -7.38 13.60
C VAL A 105 2.46 -7.77 12.18
N GLU A 106 3.15 -7.25 11.16
CA GLU A 106 2.95 -7.64 9.76
C GLU A 106 3.74 -8.92 9.43
N VAL A 107 3.22 -9.69 8.49
CA VAL A 107 3.74 -11.00 8.08
C VAL A 107 4.08 -10.98 6.59
N THR A 108 5.29 -11.39 6.23
CA THR A 108 5.71 -11.62 4.83
C THR A 108 5.81 -13.12 4.55
N VAL A 109 5.64 -13.53 3.30
CA VAL A 109 5.81 -14.93 2.87
C VAL A 109 7.06 -15.04 2.02
N VAL A 110 7.95 -15.95 2.38
CA VAL A 110 9.25 -16.15 1.72
C VAL A 110 9.24 -17.51 1.02
N GLY A 111 9.13 -17.50 -0.30
CA GLY A 111 9.37 -18.66 -1.16
C GLY A 111 10.85 -18.75 -1.54
N GLY A 112 11.17 -18.46 -2.80
CA GLY A 112 12.55 -18.48 -3.31
C GLY A 112 13.41 -17.25 -2.95
N GLY A 113 12.89 -16.28 -2.19
CA GLY A 113 13.68 -15.14 -1.70
C GLY A 113 14.14 -14.11 -2.75
N HIS A 114 13.43 -13.99 -3.87
CA HIS A 114 13.81 -13.12 -5.01
C HIS A 114 13.16 -11.73 -5.02
N SER A 115 12.43 -11.36 -3.96
CA SER A 115 11.74 -10.07 -3.86
C SER A 115 12.24 -9.26 -2.67
N GLY A 116 12.34 -7.93 -2.84
CA GLY A 116 12.55 -7.00 -1.72
C GLY A 116 11.41 -7.01 -0.69
N HIS A 117 10.27 -7.64 -1.00
CA HIS A 117 9.17 -7.86 -0.05
C HIS A 117 9.39 -9.07 0.87
N CYS A 118 10.34 -9.96 0.57
CA CYS A 118 10.55 -11.14 1.39
C CYS A 118 11.08 -10.78 2.80
N ILE A 119 11.84 -9.68 2.91
CA ILE A 119 12.47 -9.26 4.17
C ILE A 119 12.26 -7.75 4.33
N GLN A 120 11.45 -7.35 5.30
CA GLN A 120 11.18 -5.96 5.67
C GLN A 120 11.42 -5.75 7.16
N ASN A 121 11.87 -4.54 7.53
CA ASN A 121 12.14 -4.20 8.93
C ASN A 121 10.86 -4.25 9.76
N GLY A 122 10.93 -4.96 10.90
CA GLY A 122 9.80 -5.08 11.82
C GLY A 122 8.75 -6.13 11.44
N ASN A 123 8.94 -6.86 10.33
CA ASN A 123 8.01 -7.89 9.86
C ASN A 123 8.46 -9.30 10.27
N VAL A 124 7.50 -10.22 10.35
CA VAL A 124 7.75 -11.65 10.54
C VAL A 124 7.68 -12.37 9.19
N GLY A 125 8.78 -12.96 8.76
CA GLY A 125 8.84 -13.77 7.55
C GLY A 125 8.44 -15.21 7.81
N ILE A 126 7.47 -15.72 7.04
CA ILE A 126 7.14 -17.13 6.94
C ILE A 126 8.00 -17.76 5.86
N ASP A 127 8.98 -18.56 6.26
CA ASP A 127 9.86 -19.28 5.34
C ASP A 127 9.20 -20.58 4.87
N MET A 128 8.93 -20.63 3.56
CA MET A 128 8.28 -21.76 2.90
C MET A 128 9.28 -22.77 2.33
N SER A 129 10.60 -22.57 2.46
CA SER A 129 11.64 -23.40 1.80
C SER A 129 11.57 -24.90 2.13
N HIS A 130 10.92 -25.28 3.22
CA HIS A 130 10.66 -26.68 3.59
C HIS A 130 9.44 -27.30 2.87
N PHE A 131 8.62 -26.49 2.20
CA PHE A 131 7.47 -26.89 1.39
C PHE A 131 7.85 -26.90 -0.10
N GLY A 132 8.91 -27.62 -0.46
CA GLY A 132 9.52 -27.60 -1.81
C GLY A 132 8.97 -28.61 -2.82
N ASP A 133 7.96 -29.40 -2.44
CA ASP A 133 7.47 -30.51 -3.27
C ASP A 133 6.73 -30.02 -4.54
N ALA A 134 6.98 -30.72 -5.65
CA ALA A 134 6.26 -30.58 -6.91
C ALA A 134 5.92 -31.95 -7.49
N GLU A 135 4.68 -32.12 -7.95
CA GLU A 135 4.20 -33.41 -8.46
C GLU A 135 3.38 -33.23 -9.73
N PHE A 136 3.82 -33.86 -10.82
CA PHE A 136 3.05 -33.96 -12.06
C PHE A 136 1.94 -35.01 -11.93
N ARG A 137 0.72 -34.64 -12.33
CA ARG A 137 -0.47 -35.50 -12.36
C ARG A 137 -1.32 -35.21 -13.57
N ASP A 138 -1.32 -36.15 -14.52
CA ASP A 138 -2.23 -36.18 -15.66
C ASP A 138 -2.48 -34.82 -16.33
N GLY A 139 -1.39 -34.17 -16.76
CA GLY A 139 -1.45 -32.87 -17.42
C GLY A 139 -1.58 -31.65 -16.49
N THR A 140 -1.50 -31.84 -15.18
CA THR A 140 -1.39 -30.77 -14.18
C THR A 140 -0.14 -30.94 -13.32
N VAL A 141 0.29 -29.89 -12.64
CA VAL A 141 1.33 -29.95 -11.61
C VAL A 141 0.80 -29.37 -10.32
N VAL A 142 0.99 -30.11 -9.22
CA VAL A 142 0.71 -29.65 -7.87
C VAL A 142 2.01 -29.12 -7.27
N LEU A 143 1.99 -27.86 -6.84
CA LEU A 143 3.13 -27.12 -6.32
C LEU A 143 2.92 -26.81 -4.84
N ALA A 144 3.92 -27.07 -4.01
CA ALA A 144 3.94 -26.65 -2.62
C ALA A 144 4.54 -25.23 -2.45
N GLY A 145 4.19 -24.57 -1.34
CA GLY A 145 4.50 -23.18 -0.97
C GLY A 145 5.89 -22.64 -1.33
N GLY A 146 6.92 -23.45 -1.11
CA GLY A 146 8.33 -23.11 -1.30
C GLY A 146 8.96 -23.66 -2.56
N CYS A 147 8.18 -24.32 -3.43
CA CYS A 147 8.66 -24.88 -4.68
C CYS A 147 9.38 -23.81 -5.50
N THR A 148 10.59 -24.11 -5.96
CA THR A 148 11.33 -23.29 -6.93
C THR A 148 10.99 -23.73 -8.35
N GLN A 149 11.20 -22.86 -9.35
CA GLN A 149 10.99 -23.24 -10.74
C GLN A 149 11.85 -24.43 -11.16
N GLY A 150 13.06 -24.57 -10.59
CA GLY A 150 13.89 -25.75 -10.79
C GLY A 150 13.24 -27.04 -10.28
N ASP A 151 12.52 -27.00 -9.17
CA ASP A 151 11.77 -28.16 -8.66
C ASP A 151 10.63 -28.53 -9.62
N ILE A 152 9.95 -27.53 -10.20
CA ILE A 152 8.88 -27.74 -11.19
C ILE A 152 9.45 -28.40 -12.44
N VAL A 153 10.55 -27.89 -12.99
CA VAL A 153 11.16 -28.49 -14.19
C VAL A 153 11.60 -29.93 -13.94
N ARG A 154 12.18 -30.23 -12.77
CA ARG A 154 12.62 -31.59 -12.42
C ARG A 154 11.48 -32.60 -12.22
N CYS A 155 10.28 -32.15 -11.87
CA CYS A 155 9.13 -33.05 -11.66
C CYS A 155 8.40 -33.42 -12.97
N LEU A 156 8.66 -32.69 -14.06
CA LEU A 156 7.96 -32.87 -15.33
C LEU A 156 8.52 -34.05 -16.14
N PRO A 157 7.66 -34.95 -16.65
CA PRO A 157 8.07 -35.96 -17.61
C PRO A 157 8.51 -35.33 -18.95
N GLU A 158 9.27 -36.08 -19.74
CA GLU A 158 9.65 -35.67 -21.09
C GLU A 158 8.41 -35.32 -21.95
N GLY A 159 8.51 -34.24 -22.72
CA GLY A 159 7.42 -33.74 -23.56
C GLY A 159 6.32 -32.96 -22.83
N TRP A 160 6.53 -32.62 -21.55
CA TRP A 160 5.66 -31.72 -20.78
C TRP A 160 6.38 -30.46 -20.32
N VAL A 161 5.68 -29.34 -20.33
CA VAL A 161 6.18 -28.04 -19.89
C VAL A 161 5.12 -27.28 -19.09
N VAL A 162 5.54 -26.30 -18.28
CA VAL A 162 4.65 -25.37 -17.58
C VAL A 162 5.10 -23.96 -17.92
N ALA A 163 4.16 -23.04 -18.12
CA ALA A 163 4.49 -21.62 -18.27
C ALA A 163 4.99 -21.07 -16.93
N MET A 164 6.22 -20.57 -16.90
CA MET A 164 6.92 -20.11 -15.68
C MET A 164 7.86 -18.95 -16.01
N GLY A 165 8.57 -18.44 -15.00
CA GLY A 165 9.74 -17.59 -15.25
C GLY A 165 10.90 -18.38 -15.87
N ALA A 166 12.08 -17.76 -15.93
CA ALA A 166 13.27 -18.36 -16.58
C ALA A 166 14.41 -18.71 -15.60
N ARG A 167 14.25 -18.45 -14.29
CA ARG A 167 15.32 -18.59 -13.30
C ARG A 167 15.03 -19.76 -12.36
N PRO A 168 15.92 -20.79 -12.26
CA PRO A 168 15.66 -21.99 -11.46
C PRO A 168 15.38 -21.72 -9.98
N SER A 169 16.07 -20.76 -9.36
CA SER A 169 15.96 -20.46 -7.94
C SER A 169 14.71 -19.64 -7.57
N VAL A 170 14.00 -19.08 -8.54
CA VAL A 170 12.81 -18.27 -8.27
C VAL A 170 11.68 -19.16 -7.78
N GLY A 171 11.04 -18.76 -6.68
CA GLY A 171 9.92 -19.49 -6.08
C GLY A 171 8.63 -19.38 -6.91
N MET A 172 7.70 -20.31 -6.69
CA MET A 172 6.39 -20.34 -7.35
C MET A 172 5.55 -19.07 -7.11
N GLY A 173 5.85 -18.29 -6.06
CA GLY A 173 5.19 -17.00 -5.78
C GLY A 173 5.24 -16.01 -6.96
N LEU A 174 6.22 -16.12 -7.86
CA LEU A 174 6.26 -15.34 -9.11
C LEU A 174 5.01 -15.57 -9.97
N MET A 175 4.47 -16.80 -9.98
CA MET A 175 3.28 -17.16 -10.78
C MET A 175 2.04 -16.39 -10.32
N LEU A 176 1.94 -16.08 -9.02
CA LEU A 176 0.84 -15.28 -8.47
C LEU A 176 0.87 -13.82 -8.96
N GLN A 177 1.99 -13.38 -9.51
CA GLN A 177 2.26 -12.00 -9.94
C GLN A 177 2.29 -11.86 -11.48
N GLY A 178 1.86 -12.88 -12.21
CA GLY A 178 2.03 -12.95 -13.66
C GLY A 178 2.98 -14.09 -14.02
N GLY A 179 4.29 -13.88 -13.90
CA GLY A 179 5.30 -14.85 -14.30
C GLY A 179 5.56 -14.80 -15.81
N ILE A 180 6.64 -14.10 -16.16
CA ILE A 180 7.11 -13.89 -17.53
C ILE A 180 8.36 -14.74 -17.77
N GLY A 181 8.39 -15.50 -18.85
CA GLY A 181 9.51 -16.33 -19.29
C GLY A 181 9.35 -16.83 -20.73
N HIS A 182 10.18 -17.80 -21.13
CA HIS A 182 10.29 -18.27 -22.54
C HIS A 182 8.97 -18.75 -23.16
N LEU A 183 8.09 -19.32 -22.33
CA LEU A 183 6.83 -19.92 -22.77
C LEU A 183 5.66 -18.93 -22.79
N THR A 184 5.90 -17.69 -22.38
CA THR A 184 4.85 -16.67 -22.23
C THR A 184 4.14 -16.35 -23.54
N ARG A 185 4.85 -16.35 -24.67
CA ARG A 185 4.25 -16.03 -25.99
C ARG A 185 3.25 -17.08 -26.47
N VAL A 186 3.40 -18.33 -26.01
CA VAL A 186 2.65 -19.50 -26.49
C VAL A 186 1.55 -19.90 -25.53
N PHE A 187 1.83 -19.92 -24.22
CA PHE A 187 0.91 -20.41 -23.20
C PHE A 187 0.41 -19.30 -22.26
N GLY A 188 0.76 -18.03 -22.52
CA GLY A 188 0.40 -16.89 -21.69
C GLY A 188 1.28 -16.76 -20.45
N LEU A 189 0.90 -15.86 -19.55
CA LEU A 189 1.60 -15.69 -18.28
C LEU A 189 1.49 -16.98 -17.45
N ALA A 190 2.45 -17.24 -16.56
CA ALA A 190 2.34 -18.37 -15.63
C ALA A 190 1.02 -18.32 -14.83
N SER A 191 0.57 -17.12 -14.48
CA SER A 191 -0.69 -16.84 -13.80
C SER A 191 -1.92 -17.29 -14.60
N ASP A 192 -1.87 -17.29 -15.93
CA ASP A 192 -2.98 -17.71 -16.79
C ASP A 192 -3.24 -19.22 -16.66
N ASN A 193 -2.24 -19.96 -16.19
CA ASN A 193 -2.21 -21.41 -16.09
C ASN A 193 -2.53 -21.93 -14.69
N ILE A 194 -2.80 -21.04 -13.71
CA ILE A 194 -3.16 -21.43 -12.35
C ILE A 194 -4.60 -21.95 -12.35
N LEU A 195 -4.83 -23.20 -12.00
CA LEU A 195 -6.16 -23.82 -11.95
C LEU A 195 -6.81 -23.71 -10.56
N SER A 196 -6.01 -23.73 -9.49
CA SER A 196 -6.50 -23.50 -8.12
C SER A 196 -5.36 -23.10 -7.19
N VAL A 197 -5.71 -22.46 -6.08
CA VAL A 197 -4.79 -22.16 -4.97
C VAL A 197 -5.40 -22.61 -3.64
N SER A 198 -4.58 -23.14 -2.73
CA SER A 198 -4.95 -23.32 -1.33
C SER A 198 -4.07 -22.43 -0.46
N LEU A 199 -4.71 -21.69 0.46
CA LEU A 199 -4.05 -20.71 1.30
C LEU A 199 -4.61 -20.73 2.72
N VAL A 200 -3.78 -20.23 3.64
CA VAL A 200 -4.23 -19.83 4.98
C VAL A 200 -4.43 -18.31 5.00
N THR A 201 -5.63 -17.87 5.35
CA THR A 201 -6.00 -16.44 5.48
C THR A 201 -5.39 -15.83 6.75
N SER A 202 -5.42 -14.50 6.90
CA SER A 202 -4.96 -13.90 8.16
C SER A 202 -5.85 -14.20 9.37
N GLY A 203 -7.08 -14.66 9.12
CA GLY A 203 -7.97 -15.21 10.15
C GLY A 203 -7.61 -16.64 10.58
N GLY A 204 -6.66 -17.29 9.90
CA GLY A 204 -6.28 -18.69 10.13
C GLY A 204 -7.18 -19.71 9.41
N GLU A 205 -8.03 -19.27 8.49
CA GLU A 205 -8.91 -20.15 7.72
C GLU A 205 -8.11 -20.80 6.58
N ASP A 206 -8.26 -22.11 6.41
CA ASP A 206 -7.71 -22.87 5.28
C ASP A 206 -8.73 -22.91 4.15
N VAL A 207 -8.43 -22.25 3.03
CA VAL A 207 -9.35 -22.06 1.91
C VAL A 207 -8.70 -22.56 0.63
N THR A 208 -9.44 -23.34 -0.15
CA THR A 208 -9.08 -23.68 -1.54
C THR A 208 -9.97 -22.88 -2.48
N ILE A 209 -9.37 -22.27 -3.50
CA ILE A 209 -10.03 -21.38 -4.46
C ILE A 209 -9.80 -21.91 -5.87
N ASP A 210 -10.89 -22.26 -6.54
CA ASP A 210 -10.98 -22.70 -7.94
C ASP A 210 -12.16 -22.02 -8.68
N ASP A 211 -12.74 -20.97 -8.08
CA ASP A 211 -13.86 -20.19 -8.60
C ASP A 211 -13.44 -18.78 -9.07
N ASP A 212 -14.41 -17.88 -9.30
CA ASP A 212 -14.18 -16.50 -9.76
C ASP A 212 -13.21 -15.69 -8.88
N ARG A 213 -12.99 -16.08 -7.62
CA ARG A 213 -12.02 -15.43 -6.72
C ARG A 213 -10.58 -15.73 -7.12
N LEU A 214 -10.33 -16.79 -7.88
CA LEU A 214 -9.01 -17.14 -8.42
C LEU A 214 -8.43 -16.00 -9.27
N TRP A 215 -9.29 -15.17 -9.87
CA TRP A 215 -8.93 -13.94 -10.57
C TRP A 215 -7.87 -13.10 -9.85
N ALA A 216 -7.98 -12.94 -8.52
CA ALA A 216 -7.07 -12.12 -7.73
C ALA A 216 -5.66 -12.74 -7.62
N PHE A 217 -5.60 -14.06 -7.51
CA PHE A 217 -4.34 -14.82 -7.41
C PHE A 217 -3.62 -14.95 -8.75
N ARG A 218 -4.29 -14.61 -9.86
CA ARG A 218 -3.70 -14.56 -11.19
C ARG A 218 -3.18 -13.15 -11.54
N GLY A 219 -2.30 -12.59 -10.70
CA GLY A 219 -1.59 -11.34 -11.03
C GLY A 219 -1.35 -10.38 -9.86
N ALA A 220 -2.03 -10.54 -8.73
CA ALA A 220 -1.89 -9.63 -7.59
C ALA A 220 -1.02 -10.17 -6.44
N GLY A 221 -0.29 -11.27 -6.67
CA GLY A 221 0.73 -11.79 -5.77
C GLY A 221 0.21 -12.41 -4.48
N THR A 222 1.04 -12.36 -3.43
CA THR A 222 0.82 -13.03 -2.13
C THR A 222 -0.06 -12.23 -1.17
N ASN A 223 -0.83 -11.26 -1.67
CA ASN A 223 -1.55 -10.30 -0.84
C ASN A 223 -2.65 -10.90 0.03
N PHE A 224 -3.20 -12.06 -0.32
CA PHE A 224 -4.45 -12.53 0.26
C PHE A 224 -4.23 -13.54 1.39
N GLY A 225 -3.03 -14.08 1.53
CA GLY A 225 -2.72 -15.09 2.55
C GLY A 225 -1.50 -15.91 2.21
N VAL A 226 -1.22 -16.91 3.04
CA VAL A 226 -0.10 -17.83 2.85
C VAL A 226 -0.53 -18.94 1.90
N VAL A 227 -0.25 -18.77 0.61
CA VAL A 227 -0.51 -19.80 -0.42
C VAL A 227 0.50 -20.94 -0.21
N TYR A 228 0.03 -22.07 0.31
CA TYR A 228 0.87 -23.24 0.58
C TYR A 228 0.73 -24.33 -0.49
N ARG A 229 -0.29 -24.24 -1.35
CA ARG A 229 -0.49 -25.17 -2.48
C ARG A 229 -1.05 -24.44 -3.68
N MET A 230 -0.60 -24.82 -4.87
CA MET A 230 -1.09 -24.29 -6.14
C MET A 230 -1.16 -25.42 -7.17
N VAL A 231 -2.22 -25.48 -7.95
CA VAL A 231 -2.35 -26.42 -9.07
C VAL A 231 -2.26 -25.64 -10.36
N VAL A 232 -1.36 -26.06 -11.26
CA VAL A 232 -1.14 -25.40 -12.55
C VAL A 232 -1.31 -26.37 -13.71
N GLN A 233 -1.73 -25.82 -14.86
CA GLN A 233 -1.82 -26.56 -16.11
C GLN A 233 -0.42 -26.83 -16.67
N ALA A 234 -0.16 -28.08 -17.06
CA ALA A 234 0.98 -28.46 -17.88
C ALA A 234 0.56 -28.62 -19.34
N HIS A 235 1.49 -28.37 -20.26
CA HIS A 235 1.26 -28.37 -21.70
C HIS A 235 2.16 -29.39 -22.39
N ARG A 236 1.67 -29.94 -23.50
CA ARG A 236 2.48 -30.79 -24.37
C ARG A 236 3.44 -29.94 -25.19
N HIS A 237 4.68 -30.39 -25.27
CA HIS A 237 5.75 -29.80 -26.08
C HIS A 237 6.57 -30.92 -26.74
N SER A 238 7.24 -30.63 -27.85
CA SER A 238 8.12 -31.59 -28.55
C SER A 238 9.30 -32.08 -27.70
N GLY A 239 9.60 -31.37 -26.60
CA GLY A 239 10.68 -31.70 -25.67
C GLY A 239 12.02 -31.09 -26.06
N GLN A 240 12.09 -30.38 -27.20
CA GLN A 240 13.29 -29.71 -27.69
C GLN A 240 12.97 -28.26 -28.04
N THR A 241 13.85 -27.35 -27.64
CA THR A 241 13.80 -25.91 -27.90
C THR A 241 15.12 -25.51 -28.51
N TRP A 242 15.09 -24.76 -29.60
CA TRP A 242 16.29 -24.20 -30.21
C TRP A 242 16.57 -22.82 -29.62
N ALA A 243 17.83 -22.56 -29.29
CA ALA A 243 18.31 -21.26 -28.80
C ALA A 243 19.60 -20.84 -29.50
N GLN A 244 19.73 -19.54 -29.77
CA GLN A 244 20.93 -18.92 -30.37
C GLN A 244 21.08 -17.48 -29.89
N ASP A 245 22.31 -17.12 -29.52
CA ASP A 245 22.67 -15.78 -29.09
C ASP A 245 23.57 -15.09 -30.14
N GLU A 246 23.27 -13.83 -30.42
CA GLU A 246 24.00 -12.98 -31.35
C GLU A 246 24.36 -11.64 -30.71
N ALA A 247 25.61 -11.21 -30.85
CA ALA A 247 26.08 -9.92 -30.36
C ALA A 247 26.34 -8.95 -31.52
N TYR A 248 25.82 -7.73 -31.36
CA TYR A 248 25.97 -6.60 -32.26
C TYR A 248 26.73 -5.48 -31.52
N ASP A 249 27.81 -4.97 -32.11
CA ASP A 249 28.74 -4.01 -31.47
C ASP A 249 28.19 -2.59 -31.28
N THR A 250 26.86 -2.44 -31.25
CA THR A 250 26.14 -1.20 -30.99
C THR A 250 24.69 -1.49 -30.65
N PHE A 251 24.01 -0.53 -30.02
CA PHE A 251 22.56 -0.39 -30.05
C PHE A 251 22.26 1.07 -30.34
N GLY A 252 21.64 1.36 -31.49
CA GLY A 252 21.20 2.71 -31.84
C GLY A 252 19.78 2.66 -32.33
N ALA A 253 19.09 3.79 -32.37
CA ALA A 253 17.66 3.84 -32.68
C ALA A 253 17.29 3.09 -33.98
N GLU A 254 18.10 3.17 -35.04
CA GLU A 254 17.86 2.46 -36.31
C GLU A 254 17.89 0.92 -36.13
N LEU A 255 18.90 0.40 -35.42
CA LEU A 255 19.05 -1.03 -35.17
C LEU A 255 17.93 -1.54 -34.25
N LEU A 256 17.55 -0.76 -33.24
CA LEU A 256 16.43 -1.11 -32.35
C LEU A 256 15.09 -1.14 -33.10
N GLN A 257 14.88 -0.26 -34.08
CA GLN A 257 13.70 -0.32 -34.94
C GLN A 257 13.68 -1.58 -35.80
N GLU A 258 14.82 -1.96 -36.38
CA GLU A 258 14.94 -3.21 -37.13
C GLU A 258 14.66 -4.42 -36.22
N TYR A 259 15.25 -4.44 -35.03
CA TYR A 259 14.99 -5.45 -33.99
C TYR A 259 13.50 -5.56 -33.68
N GLY A 260 12.82 -4.43 -33.47
CA GLY A 260 11.39 -4.41 -33.22
C GLY A 260 10.55 -4.89 -34.41
N ALA A 261 10.97 -4.58 -35.64
CA ALA A 261 10.30 -5.05 -36.85
C ALA A 261 10.44 -6.56 -37.03
N VAL A 262 11.62 -7.12 -36.75
CA VAL A 262 11.84 -8.58 -36.72
C VAL A 262 10.94 -9.21 -35.66
N CYS A 263 10.95 -8.71 -34.43
CA CYS A 263 10.09 -9.20 -33.34
C CYS A 263 8.61 -9.23 -33.76
N GLY A 264 8.11 -8.14 -34.33
CA GLY A 264 6.72 -8.03 -34.77
C GLY A 264 6.33 -8.98 -35.92
N GLY A 265 7.30 -9.55 -36.64
CA GLY A 265 7.08 -10.53 -37.70
C GLY A 265 7.15 -12.00 -37.26
N LEU A 266 7.55 -12.27 -36.01
CA LEU A 266 7.69 -13.64 -35.50
C LEU A 266 6.34 -14.25 -35.11
N CYS A 267 6.16 -15.54 -35.39
CA CYS A 267 5.06 -16.33 -34.85
C CYS A 267 5.18 -16.51 -33.32
N ASN A 268 4.10 -16.93 -32.66
CA ASN A 268 4.07 -17.06 -31.20
C ASN A 268 5.05 -18.13 -30.67
N SER A 269 5.36 -19.17 -31.44
CA SER A 269 6.33 -20.23 -31.12
C SER A 269 7.79 -19.77 -31.14
N ARG A 270 8.04 -18.50 -31.51
CA ARG A 270 9.37 -17.90 -31.61
C ARG A 270 9.43 -16.61 -30.80
N SER A 271 10.55 -16.38 -30.12
CA SER A 271 10.86 -15.12 -29.42
C SER A 271 12.27 -14.67 -29.75
N LEU A 272 12.51 -13.38 -29.58
CA LEU A 272 13.82 -12.77 -29.79
C LEU A 272 13.97 -11.73 -28.70
N ASP A 273 14.64 -12.11 -27.61
CA ASP A 273 14.89 -11.22 -26.49
C ASP A 273 16.09 -10.32 -26.83
N GLY A 274 16.14 -9.13 -26.25
CA GLY A 274 17.18 -8.13 -26.53
C GLY A 274 17.79 -7.57 -25.26
N PHE A 275 19.10 -7.51 -25.19
CA PHE A 275 19.85 -6.95 -24.08
C PHE A 275 20.60 -5.70 -24.53
N LEU A 276 20.23 -4.55 -23.98
CA LEU A 276 20.97 -3.30 -24.14
C LEU A 276 21.98 -3.19 -23.01
N MET A 277 23.26 -3.22 -23.34
CA MET A 277 24.34 -3.29 -22.36
C MET A 277 25.64 -2.76 -22.95
N TRP A 278 26.63 -2.51 -22.10
CA TRP A 278 27.94 -2.13 -22.58
C TRP A 278 28.94 -3.29 -22.42
N ALA A 279 29.62 -3.64 -23.52
CA ALA A 279 30.68 -4.64 -23.53
C ALA A 279 31.96 -4.13 -22.83
N SER A 280 32.17 -2.81 -22.83
CA SER A 280 33.24 -2.11 -22.10
C SER A 280 32.73 -0.75 -21.61
N GLU A 281 33.57 0.09 -20.99
CA GLU A 281 33.11 1.43 -20.52
C GLU A 281 32.66 2.35 -21.68
N THR A 282 33.01 2.02 -22.93
CA THR A 282 32.78 2.90 -24.09
C THR A 282 32.21 2.17 -25.30
N GLN A 283 31.90 0.87 -25.19
CA GLN A 283 31.39 0.07 -26.30
C GLN A 283 29.96 -0.41 -26.01
N PRO A 284 28.93 0.23 -26.59
CA PRO A 284 27.56 -0.27 -26.52
C PRO A 284 27.43 -1.58 -27.28
N GLN A 285 26.54 -2.47 -26.83
CA GLN A 285 26.30 -3.78 -27.44
C GLN A 285 24.83 -4.18 -27.28
N LEU A 286 24.20 -4.55 -28.40
CA LEU A 286 22.93 -5.28 -28.38
C LEU A 286 23.26 -6.77 -28.43
N VAL A 287 22.81 -7.54 -27.44
CA VAL A 287 22.80 -9.00 -27.54
C VAL A 287 21.37 -9.46 -27.75
N THR A 288 21.12 -10.29 -28.76
CA THR A 288 19.81 -10.89 -29.00
C THR A 288 19.84 -12.37 -28.72
N SER A 289 18.81 -12.87 -28.03
CA SER A 289 18.63 -14.29 -27.74
C SER A 289 17.38 -14.81 -28.44
N ALA A 290 17.59 -15.58 -29.51
CA ALA A 290 16.53 -16.20 -30.29
C ALA A 290 16.10 -17.51 -29.63
N PHE A 291 14.80 -17.70 -29.44
CA PHE A 291 14.21 -18.94 -28.96
C PHE A 291 13.15 -19.44 -29.94
N SER A 292 13.15 -20.73 -30.22
CA SER A 292 12.13 -21.39 -31.03
C SER A 292 11.71 -22.73 -30.44
N LEU A 293 10.40 -22.93 -30.32
CA LEU A 293 9.80 -24.20 -29.92
C LEU A 293 9.61 -25.18 -31.09
N GLU A 294 9.95 -24.78 -32.31
CA GLU A 294 9.79 -25.59 -33.52
C GLU A 294 11.09 -26.35 -33.85
N GLU A 295 10.96 -27.63 -34.23
CA GLU A 295 12.11 -28.53 -34.44
C GLU A 295 13.02 -28.09 -35.61
N ASP A 296 12.50 -27.50 -36.69
CA ASP A 296 13.23 -27.23 -37.94
C ASP A 296 13.91 -25.84 -38.04
N CYS A 297 14.05 -25.10 -36.93
CA CYS A 297 14.33 -23.65 -36.98
C CYS A 297 15.78 -23.19 -37.16
N ALA A 298 16.78 -24.07 -37.04
CA ALA A 298 18.20 -23.67 -37.03
C ALA A 298 18.69 -22.96 -38.33
N LEU A 299 17.90 -22.97 -39.41
CA LEU A 299 18.26 -22.42 -40.72
C LEU A 299 17.47 -21.17 -41.15
N GLN A 300 16.51 -20.68 -40.34
CA GLN A 300 15.52 -19.68 -40.80
C GLN A 300 15.19 -18.55 -39.80
N PHE A 301 15.97 -18.37 -38.72
CA PHE A 301 15.74 -17.22 -37.83
C PHE A 301 16.18 -15.92 -38.53
N PRO A 302 15.34 -14.86 -38.59
CA PRO A 302 15.74 -13.62 -39.24
C PRO A 302 16.82 -12.91 -38.42
N SER A 303 17.98 -12.62 -39.03
CA SER A 303 19.02 -11.76 -38.44
C SER A 303 18.72 -10.28 -38.69
N LEU A 304 19.35 -9.39 -37.91
CA LEU A 304 19.28 -7.94 -38.16
C LEU A 304 20.21 -7.62 -39.35
N ALA A 305 19.61 -7.54 -40.54
CA ALA A 305 20.28 -7.44 -41.83
C ALA A 305 21.16 -6.20 -42.01
N SER A 306 20.97 -5.14 -41.22
CA SER A 306 21.75 -3.90 -41.34
C SER A 306 23.18 -3.97 -40.76
N ARG A 307 23.52 -5.00 -39.97
CA ARG A 307 24.81 -5.10 -39.25
C ARG A 307 25.38 -6.52 -39.22
N SER A 308 26.70 -6.61 -39.11
CA SER A 308 27.38 -7.88 -38.85
C SER A 308 27.19 -8.26 -37.39
N ALA A 309 26.72 -9.48 -37.14
CA ALA A 309 26.63 -10.06 -35.80
C ALA A 309 27.81 -11.03 -35.57
N SER A 310 28.19 -11.20 -34.30
CA SER A 310 29.04 -12.30 -33.87
C SER A 310 28.19 -13.35 -33.14
N LEU A 311 28.37 -14.62 -33.51
CA LEU A 311 27.71 -15.73 -32.83
C LEU A 311 28.37 -15.95 -31.47
N ILE A 312 27.57 -16.02 -30.41
CA ILE A 312 28.04 -16.43 -29.10
C ILE A 312 28.00 -17.97 -29.05
N GLU A 313 29.07 -18.59 -28.54
CA GLU A 313 29.14 -20.05 -28.39
C GLU A 313 27.97 -20.57 -27.54
N GLY A 314 27.34 -21.67 -27.98
CA GLY A 314 26.18 -22.26 -27.28
C GLY A 314 24.88 -22.28 -28.08
N SER A 315 24.90 -22.01 -29.38
CA SER A 315 23.73 -22.25 -30.24
C SER A 315 23.44 -23.75 -30.34
N GLY A 316 22.18 -24.16 -30.16
CA GLY A 316 21.84 -25.58 -30.14
C GLY A 316 20.39 -25.88 -29.83
N ARG A 317 20.10 -27.19 -29.80
CA ARG A 317 18.83 -27.73 -29.30
C ARG A 317 19.01 -28.13 -27.84
N TYR A 318 18.06 -27.72 -27.02
CA TYR A 318 18.05 -27.92 -25.58
C TYR A 318 16.68 -28.42 -25.16
N ASN A 319 16.64 -29.37 -24.24
CA ASN A 319 15.39 -29.60 -23.50
C ASN A 319 15.20 -28.49 -22.43
N MET A 320 14.00 -28.41 -21.86
CA MET A 320 13.69 -27.36 -20.88
C MET A 320 14.57 -27.45 -19.62
N THR A 321 14.95 -28.65 -19.17
CA THR A 321 15.86 -28.83 -18.04
C THR A 321 17.22 -28.23 -18.35
N GLU A 322 17.79 -28.52 -19.53
CA GLU A 322 19.07 -27.98 -19.98
C GLU A 322 19.04 -26.45 -20.13
N MET A 323 17.94 -25.89 -20.65
CA MET A 323 17.78 -24.43 -20.75
C MET A 323 17.85 -23.76 -19.38
N PHE A 324 17.19 -24.34 -18.37
CA PHE A 324 17.17 -23.82 -17.00
C PHE A 324 18.50 -24.04 -16.28
N GLU A 325 19.14 -25.20 -16.42
CA GLU A 325 20.42 -25.50 -15.79
C GLU A 325 21.56 -24.64 -16.34
N ARG A 326 21.51 -24.31 -17.64
CA ARG A 326 22.48 -23.42 -18.31
C ARG A 326 22.14 -21.94 -18.14
N GLU A 327 20.97 -21.63 -17.58
CA GLU A 327 20.44 -20.27 -17.43
C GLU A 327 20.52 -19.45 -18.74
N LEU A 328 20.17 -20.08 -19.88
CA LEU A 328 20.33 -19.48 -21.22
C LEU A 328 19.63 -18.12 -21.38
N TYR A 329 18.64 -17.83 -20.53
CA TYR A 329 17.97 -16.53 -20.43
C TYR A 329 18.87 -15.38 -19.97
N MET A 330 20.01 -15.66 -19.35
CA MET A 330 20.85 -14.66 -18.70
C MET A 330 22.33 -14.85 -18.98
N THR A 331 22.71 -15.93 -19.66
CA THR A 331 24.09 -16.16 -20.14
C THR A 331 24.69 -14.93 -20.81
N PRO A 332 23.96 -14.17 -21.67
CA PRO A 332 24.47 -12.91 -22.23
C PRO A 332 24.88 -11.85 -21.21
N THR A 333 24.32 -11.87 -20.00
CA THR A 333 24.56 -10.87 -18.95
C THR A 333 25.64 -11.26 -17.92
N PHE A 334 26.01 -12.54 -17.84
CA PHE A 334 26.90 -13.10 -16.81
C PHE A 334 28.17 -13.75 -17.36
N ASP A 335 28.68 -13.25 -18.48
CA ASP A 335 30.04 -13.61 -18.89
C ASP A 335 31.05 -13.08 -17.86
N THR A 336 31.58 -13.98 -17.04
CA THR A 336 32.61 -13.66 -16.04
C THR A 336 33.84 -12.96 -16.63
N ALA A 337 34.13 -13.17 -17.93
CA ALA A 337 35.18 -12.45 -18.65
C ALA A 337 34.80 -10.99 -18.94
N ARG A 338 33.53 -10.70 -19.20
CA ARG A 338 32.99 -9.33 -19.40
C ARG A 338 32.88 -8.55 -18.10
N VAL A 339 32.28 -9.16 -17.07
CA VAL A 339 31.97 -8.48 -15.81
C VAL A 339 33.24 -8.31 -14.97
N GLY A 340 34.28 -9.13 -15.18
CA GLY A 340 35.56 -9.05 -14.48
C GLY A 340 35.45 -9.30 -12.97
N VAL A 341 34.33 -9.86 -12.53
CA VAL A 341 33.89 -9.87 -11.15
C VAL A 341 33.68 -11.31 -10.67
N SER A 342 34.61 -11.76 -9.82
CA SER A 342 34.40 -12.86 -8.87
C SER A 342 33.70 -12.38 -7.58
N VAL A 343 33.16 -11.15 -7.56
CA VAL A 343 32.61 -10.46 -6.40
C VAL A 343 31.09 -10.58 -6.36
N LYS A 344 30.53 -10.74 -5.17
CA LYS A 344 29.07 -10.62 -4.94
C LYS A 344 28.60 -9.24 -5.44
N ALA A 345 27.53 -9.21 -6.23
CA ALA A 345 26.91 -7.98 -6.70
C ALA A 345 25.49 -7.85 -6.13
N ARG A 346 25.02 -6.61 -5.98
CA ARG A 346 23.63 -6.28 -5.64
C ARG A 346 22.94 -5.69 -6.87
N SER A 347 21.63 -5.75 -6.89
CA SER A 347 20.83 -5.27 -8.01
C SER A 347 19.56 -4.58 -7.54
N TYR A 348 19.16 -3.55 -8.26
CA TYR A 348 17.88 -2.90 -8.17
C TYR A 348 17.26 -2.86 -9.56
N LYS A 349 15.99 -3.25 -9.67
CA LYS A 349 15.34 -3.38 -10.96
C LYS A 349 13.89 -2.91 -10.92
N ARG A 350 13.42 -2.50 -12.09
CA ARG A 350 12.02 -2.21 -12.38
C ARG A 350 11.70 -2.72 -13.77
N CYS A 351 10.47 -3.17 -13.98
CA CYS A 351 10.04 -3.68 -15.28
C CYS A 351 8.83 -2.91 -15.81
N LEU A 352 9.00 -2.33 -17.01
CA LEU A 352 7.95 -1.64 -17.76
C LEU A 352 7.41 -2.55 -18.87
N LEU A 353 6.12 -2.46 -19.15
CA LEU A 353 5.47 -3.20 -20.22
C LEU A 353 5.33 -2.29 -21.44
N LEU A 354 6.27 -2.39 -22.38
CA LEU A 354 6.39 -1.50 -23.53
C LEU A 354 5.63 -2.05 -24.75
N GLY A 355 5.04 -1.15 -25.53
CA GLY A 355 4.42 -1.48 -26.81
C GLY A 355 5.44 -1.77 -27.93
N THR A 356 5.00 -1.64 -29.18
CA THR A 356 5.87 -1.82 -30.37
C THR A 356 7.04 -0.83 -30.37
N MET A 357 8.20 -1.25 -30.90
CA MET A 357 9.42 -0.43 -30.95
C MET A 357 9.33 0.73 -31.97
N THR A 358 8.76 1.86 -31.54
CA THR A 358 8.73 3.09 -32.34
C THR A 358 10.09 3.79 -32.36
N ARG A 359 10.29 4.72 -33.32
CA ARG A 359 11.52 5.53 -33.38
C ARG A 359 11.76 6.30 -32.09
N SER A 360 10.71 6.89 -31.53
CA SER A 360 10.80 7.69 -30.30
C SER A 360 11.17 6.83 -29.09
N LEU A 361 10.61 5.62 -28.98
CA LEU A 361 10.99 4.69 -27.93
C LEU A 361 12.45 4.23 -28.09
N ALA A 362 12.87 3.91 -29.31
CA ALA A 362 14.22 3.48 -29.61
C ALA A 362 15.27 4.56 -29.25
N LEU A 363 15.01 5.83 -29.60
CA LEU A 363 15.84 6.97 -29.21
C LEU A 363 15.91 7.15 -27.68
N GLU A 364 14.78 6.96 -26.98
CA GLU A 364 14.78 7.11 -25.53
C GLU A 364 15.54 5.98 -24.82
N LEU A 365 15.43 4.74 -25.32
CA LEU A 365 16.17 3.60 -24.78
C LEU A 365 17.69 3.79 -24.95
N GLU A 366 18.11 4.32 -26.10
CA GLU A 366 19.50 4.71 -26.37
C GLU A 366 19.96 5.78 -25.36
N GLN A 367 19.20 6.87 -25.21
CA GLN A 367 19.53 7.95 -24.28
C GLN A 367 19.60 7.51 -22.81
N VAL A 368 18.68 6.64 -22.39
CA VAL A 368 18.69 6.06 -21.04
C VAL A 368 19.98 5.27 -20.81
N MET A 369 20.37 4.43 -21.77
CA MET A 369 21.57 3.61 -21.68
C MET A 369 22.88 4.41 -21.78
N ASP A 370 22.88 5.58 -22.43
CA ASP A 370 24.03 6.50 -22.46
C ASP A 370 24.32 7.13 -21.09
N SER A 371 23.30 7.24 -20.23
CA SER A 371 23.40 7.86 -18.90
C SER A 371 23.72 6.88 -17.76
N VAL A 372 23.97 5.60 -18.08
CA VAL A 372 24.11 4.55 -17.08
C VAL A 372 25.35 4.73 -16.19
N PRO A 373 25.24 4.73 -14.84
CA PRO A 373 26.38 4.96 -13.96
C PRO A 373 27.39 3.80 -13.90
N SER A 374 26.93 2.56 -14.14
CA SER A 374 27.77 1.34 -14.12
C SER A 374 27.63 0.55 -15.43
N PRO A 375 28.19 1.04 -16.56
CA PRO A 375 27.92 0.54 -17.90
C PRO A 375 28.14 -0.97 -18.10
N LYS A 376 29.17 -1.53 -17.48
CA LYS A 376 29.49 -2.98 -17.58
C LYS A 376 28.57 -3.89 -16.77
N LEU A 377 27.91 -3.36 -15.74
CA LEU A 377 27.11 -4.15 -14.79
C LEU A 377 25.62 -4.01 -15.05
N SER A 378 25.18 -2.82 -15.44
CA SER A 378 23.77 -2.49 -15.62
C SER A 378 23.31 -2.69 -17.06
N TYR A 379 22.05 -3.06 -17.25
CA TYR A 379 21.49 -3.36 -18.57
C TYR A 379 19.97 -3.17 -18.59
N ILE A 380 19.42 -3.07 -19.81
CA ILE A 380 17.99 -3.20 -20.06
C ILE A 380 17.76 -4.51 -20.81
N HIS A 381 16.93 -5.40 -20.25
CA HIS A 381 16.51 -6.63 -20.90
C HIS A 381 15.08 -6.45 -21.45
N LEU A 382 14.96 -6.49 -22.78
CA LEU A 382 13.71 -6.46 -23.53
C LEU A 382 13.24 -7.89 -23.80
N VAL A 383 12.41 -8.42 -22.90
CA VAL A 383 11.83 -9.77 -23.05
C VAL A 383 10.70 -9.71 -24.07
N HIS A 384 10.83 -10.41 -25.19
CA HIS A 384 9.84 -10.41 -26.25
C HIS A 384 8.70 -11.37 -25.89
N CYS A 385 7.52 -10.82 -25.57
CA CYS A 385 6.38 -11.61 -25.10
C CYS A 385 5.21 -11.56 -26.09
N GLY A 386 4.51 -10.43 -26.22
CA GLY A 386 3.38 -10.29 -27.15
C GLY A 386 2.46 -11.51 -27.24
N GLY A 387 2.06 -11.89 -28.46
CA GLY A 387 1.38 -13.16 -28.73
C GLY A 387 0.09 -13.38 -27.94
N VAL A 388 -0.06 -14.56 -27.33
CA VAL A 388 -1.29 -14.93 -26.59
C VAL A 388 -1.50 -14.14 -25.30
N VAL A 389 -0.50 -13.36 -24.85
CA VAL A 389 -0.66 -12.51 -23.65
C VAL A 389 -1.69 -11.41 -23.88
N LYS A 390 -1.86 -10.93 -25.13
CA LYS A 390 -2.77 -9.82 -25.52
C LYS A 390 -4.28 -10.15 -25.42
N GLN A 391 -4.66 -11.19 -24.67
CA GLN A 391 -6.05 -11.59 -24.42
C GLN A 391 -6.79 -10.66 -23.43
N ASP A 392 -8.09 -10.91 -23.21
CA ASP A 392 -8.98 -10.05 -22.41
C ASP A 392 -8.44 -9.81 -20.98
N TYR A 393 -8.20 -8.53 -20.67
CA TYR A 393 -7.71 -8.04 -19.38
C TYR A 393 -8.64 -8.33 -18.20
N ARG A 394 -9.90 -8.70 -18.44
CA ARG A 394 -10.89 -8.96 -17.38
C ARG A 394 -10.73 -10.32 -16.70
N VAL A 395 -9.97 -11.23 -17.32
CA VAL A 395 -9.88 -12.63 -16.90
C VAL A 395 -8.92 -12.84 -15.73
N THR A 396 -7.97 -11.91 -15.50
CA THR A 396 -7.05 -11.98 -14.36
C THR A 396 -6.76 -10.61 -13.74
N ALA A 397 -6.17 -10.59 -12.55
CA ALA A 397 -5.73 -9.34 -11.91
C ALA A 397 -4.56 -8.65 -12.63
N PHE A 398 -3.85 -9.37 -13.51
CA PHE A 398 -2.84 -8.80 -14.40
C PHE A 398 -3.50 -8.00 -15.52
N ALA A 399 -3.75 -6.71 -15.25
CA ALA A 399 -4.67 -5.89 -16.04
C ALA A 399 -4.09 -5.37 -17.38
N LYS A 400 -2.76 -5.18 -17.48
CA LYS A 400 -2.13 -4.55 -18.66
C LYS A 400 -1.51 -5.61 -19.56
N ARG A 401 -2.16 -5.90 -20.69
CA ARG A 401 -1.80 -7.02 -21.58
C ARG A 401 -1.44 -6.65 -23.01
N ASP A 402 -1.73 -5.43 -23.43
CA ASP A 402 -1.42 -4.95 -24.79
C ASP A 402 0.00 -4.38 -24.87
N TRP A 403 1.00 -5.26 -24.75
CA TRP A 403 2.42 -4.90 -24.81
C TRP A 403 3.19 -5.94 -25.61
N GLU A 404 4.35 -5.53 -26.13
CA GLU A 404 5.24 -6.39 -26.92
C GLU A 404 6.46 -6.84 -26.10
N PHE A 405 7.02 -5.92 -25.31
CA PHE A 405 8.24 -6.16 -24.53
C PHE A 405 8.00 -5.94 -23.05
N ALA A 406 8.47 -6.87 -22.22
CA ALA A 406 8.73 -6.58 -20.80
C ALA A 406 10.16 -6.06 -20.69
N ALA A 407 10.32 -4.76 -20.45
CA ALA A 407 11.60 -4.08 -20.35
C ALA A 407 12.06 -4.05 -18.89
N VAL A 408 12.95 -4.98 -18.52
CA VAL A 408 13.55 -5.07 -17.19
C VAL A 408 14.80 -4.19 -17.15
N ILE A 409 14.67 -3.02 -16.52
CA ILE A 409 15.75 -2.07 -16.30
C ILE A 409 16.48 -2.51 -15.03
N THR A 410 17.72 -2.98 -15.16
CA THR A 410 18.48 -3.56 -14.05
C THR A 410 19.73 -2.74 -13.79
N GLY A 411 19.73 -2.05 -12.66
CA GLY A 411 20.90 -1.39 -12.10
C GLY A 411 21.67 -2.34 -11.21
N MET A 412 22.98 -2.49 -11.43
CA MET A 412 23.84 -3.36 -10.64
C MET A 412 25.08 -2.63 -10.11
N TRP A 413 25.51 -3.03 -8.91
CA TRP A 413 26.71 -2.51 -8.27
C TRP A 413 27.40 -3.59 -7.41
N PRO A 414 28.71 -3.47 -7.15
CA PRO A 414 29.42 -4.39 -6.27
C PRO A 414 28.92 -4.33 -4.82
N ASP A 415 28.90 -5.48 -4.13
CA ASP A 415 28.51 -5.55 -2.72
C ASP A 415 29.38 -4.64 -1.83
N GLY A 416 28.76 -3.95 -0.87
CA GLY A 416 29.44 -3.00 0.04
C GLY A 416 29.85 -1.66 -0.59
N LYS A 417 29.41 -1.34 -1.82
CA LYS A 417 29.59 -0.03 -2.47
C LYS A 417 28.30 0.79 -2.44
N ASP A 418 28.46 2.11 -2.59
CA ASP A 418 27.32 3.04 -2.71
C ASP A 418 26.49 2.69 -3.95
N CYS A 419 25.17 2.71 -3.77
CA CYS A 419 24.19 2.34 -4.78
C CYS A 419 23.34 3.53 -5.25
N SER A 420 23.50 4.69 -4.62
CA SER A 420 22.59 5.83 -4.76
C SER A 420 22.43 6.29 -6.21
N SER A 421 23.53 6.38 -6.96
CA SER A 421 23.51 6.76 -8.38
C SER A 421 22.82 5.73 -9.26
N VAL A 422 23.04 4.43 -9.01
CA VAL A 422 22.45 3.33 -9.77
C VAL A 422 20.95 3.20 -9.51
N VAL A 423 20.53 3.31 -8.24
CA VAL A 423 19.11 3.32 -7.86
C VAL A 423 18.39 4.53 -8.47
N THR A 424 19.01 5.71 -8.37
CA THR A 424 18.49 6.95 -8.99
C THR A 424 18.33 6.79 -10.50
N TRP A 425 19.33 6.23 -11.18
CA TRP A 425 19.27 5.98 -12.62
C TRP A 425 18.11 5.04 -12.99
N VAL A 426 17.87 3.95 -12.25
CA VAL A 426 16.72 3.07 -12.51
C VAL A 426 15.40 3.83 -12.35
N ASP A 427 15.22 4.58 -11.26
CA ASP A 427 13.99 5.32 -11.00
C ASP A 427 13.75 6.43 -12.05
N GLU A 428 14.79 7.16 -12.45
CA GLU A 428 14.72 8.16 -13.51
C GLU A 428 14.44 7.55 -14.89
N SER A 429 15.06 6.40 -15.18
CA SER A 429 14.79 5.62 -16.40
C SER A 429 13.33 5.20 -16.46
N VAL A 430 12.77 4.72 -15.34
CA VAL A 430 11.36 4.38 -15.21
C VAL A 430 10.48 5.59 -15.46
N ARG A 431 10.71 6.72 -14.78
CA ARG A 431 9.93 7.96 -14.98
C ARG A 431 9.93 8.42 -16.44
N THR A 432 11.08 8.31 -17.08
CA THR A 432 11.31 8.73 -18.47
C THR A 432 10.56 7.83 -19.44
N LEU A 433 10.69 6.51 -19.28
CA LEU A 433 10.11 5.51 -20.18
C LEU A 433 8.62 5.22 -19.90
N LEU A 434 8.10 5.62 -18.73
CA LEU A 434 6.70 5.37 -18.34
C LEU A 434 5.69 5.88 -19.37
N ARG A 435 6.00 6.98 -20.05
CA ARG A 435 5.14 7.56 -21.12
C ARG A 435 4.97 6.67 -22.36
N PHE A 436 5.90 5.73 -22.57
CA PHE A 436 5.83 4.72 -23.63
C PHE A 436 5.28 3.38 -23.13
N SER A 437 5.03 3.27 -21.82
CA SER A 437 4.62 2.05 -21.18
C SER A 437 3.10 1.92 -21.14
N VAL A 438 2.62 0.69 -21.35
CA VAL A 438 1.21 0.32 -21.20
C VAL A 438 0.92 -0.12 -19.75
N GLY A 439 1.95 -0.55 -19.02
CA GLY A 439 1.84 -0.99 -17.63
C GLY A 439 3.19 -1.16 -16.91
N VAL A 440 3.13 -1.49 -15.63
CA VAL A 440 4.31 -1.87 -14.85
C VAL A 440 4.14 -3.32 -14.43
N TYR A 441 5.21 -4.10 -14.45
CA TYR A 441 5.15 -5.50 -14.03
C TYR A 441 5.07 -5.59 -12.49
N PRO A 442 4.00 -6.18 -11.91
CA PRO A 442 3.78 -6.16 -10.48
C PRO A 442 4.89 -6.85 -9.68
N ALA A 443 5.54 -7.90 -10.22
CA ALA A 443 6.58 -8.64 -9.49
C ALA A 443 7.83 -7.81 -9.14
N ASP A 444 8.05 -6.69 -9.84
CA ASP A 444 9.18 -5.78 -9.59
C ASP A 444 8.75 -4.48 -8.87
N LEU A 445 7.50 -4.38 -8.40
CA LEU A 445 7.09 -3.31 -7.49
C LEU A 445 7.71 -3.53 -6.11
N GLY A 446 8.11 -2.44 -5.46
CA GLY A 446 8.52 -2.40 -4.06
C GLY A 446 7.42 -1.87 -3.12
N PRO A 447 7.67 -1.87 -1.80
CA PRO A 447 6.71 -1.39 -0.79
C PRO A 447 6.30 0.07 -0.96
N ASP A 448 7.24 0.90 -1.42
CA ASP A 448 7.05 2.35 -1.57
C ASP A 448 6.44 2.75 -2.92
N ASP A 449 6.17 1.79 -3.81
CA ASP A 449 5.74 2.03 -5.19
C ASP A 449 4.22 2.25 -5.33
N ILE A 450 3.56 2.86 -4.33
CA ILE A 450 2.11 3.14 -4.33
C ILE A 450 1.68 3.91 -5.59
N ALA A 451 2.52 4.84 -6.07
CA ALA A 451 2.22 5.59 -7.29
C ALA A 451 2.25 4.71 -8.55
N LEU A 452 3.17 3.75 -8.63
CA LEU A 452 3.29 2.84 -9.77
C LEU A 452 2.25 1.71 -9.72
N SER A 453 1.78 1.31 -8.53
CA SER A 453 0.75 0.27 -8.39
C SER A 453 -0.57 0.65 -9.07
N ARG A 454 -0.95 1.92 -9.03
CA ARG A 454 -2.09 2.47 -9.79
C ARG A 454 -1.93 2.29 -11.30
N PHE A 455 -0.71 2.44 -11.81
CA PHE A 455 -0.40 2.24 -13.23
C PHE A 455 -0.40 0.76 -13.62
N CYS A 456 -0.04 -0.12 -12.68
CA CYS A 456 -0.07 -1.58 -12.82
C CYS A 456 -1.50 -2.13 -12.91
N TYR A 457 -2.36 -1.84 -11.92
CA TYR A 457 -3.68 -2.48 -11.81
C TYR A 457 -4.82 -1.64 -12.41
N GLY A 458 -4.68 -0.32 -12.48
CA GLY A 458 -5.72 0.57 -12.98
C GLY A 458 -7.08 0.34 -12.28
N PRO A 459 -8.20 0.20 -13.01
CA PRO A 459 -9.51 -0.03 -12.41
C PRO A 459 -9.62 -1.29 -11.52
N ALA A 460 -8.75 -2.29 -11.72
CA ALA A 460 -8.76 -3.53 -10.95
C ALA A 460 -8.37 -3.31 -9.47
N GLU A 461 -7.66 -2.22 -9.17
CA GLU A 461 -7.19 -1.89 -7.81
C GLU A 461 -8.33 -1.86 -6.79
N VAL A 462 -9.51 -1.35 -7.17
CA VAL A 462 -10.68 -1.30 -6.28
C VAL A 462 -11.16 -2.71 -5.91
N LYS A 463 -11.26 -3.60 -6.90
CA LYS A 463 -11.66 -5.01 -6.67
C LYS A 463 -10.59 -5.73 -5.84
N LEU A 464 -9.31 -5.49 -6.10
CA LEU A 464 -8.20 -6.06 -5.34
C LEU A 464 -8.17 -5.58 -3.88
N ALA A 465 -8.44 -4.30 -3.62
CA ALA A 465 -8.57 -3.78 -2.26
C ALA A 465 -9.75 -4.42 -1.50
N GLN A 466 -10.87 -4.69 -2.19
CA GLN A 466 -11.99 -5.43 -1.61
C GLN A 466 -11.61 -6.88 -1.30
N THR A 467 -11.01 -7.59 -2.25
CA THR A 467 -10.53 -8.97 -2.06
C THR A 467 -9.47 -9.07 -0.97
N LYS A 468 -8.57 -8.09 -0.86
CA LYS A 468 -7.59 -7.98 0.22
C LYS A 468 -8.26 -7.94 1.59
N ARG A 469 -9.35 -7.19 1.74
CA ARG A 469 -10.09 -7.11 3.02
C ARG A 469 -10.93 -8.36 3.33
N GLU A 470 -11.32 -9.11 2.30
CA GLU A 470 -12.01 -10.40 2.45
C GLU A 470 -11.06 -11.42 3.08
N PHE A 471 -9.92 -11.69 2.44
CA PHE A 471 -8.96 -12.71 2.85
C PHE A 471 -7.95 -12.22 3.90
N ASP A 472 -7.70 -10.92 3.98
CA ASP A 472 -6.83 -10.29 4.97
C ASP A 472 -7.50 -9.07 5.64
N PRO A 473 -8.56 -9.30 6.45
CA PRO A 473 -9.22 -8.26 7.26
C PRO A 473 -8.31 -7.31 7.99
N THR A 474 -7.29 -7.92 8.58
CA THR A 474 -6.49 -7.32 9.61
C THR A 474 -5.34 -6.55 9.02
N LEU A 475 -5.16 -6.66 7.69
CA LEU A 475 -4.03 -6.19 6.92
C LEU A 475 -2.73 -6.72 7.52
N THR A 476 -2.74 -7.99 7.92
CA THR A 476 -1.60 -8.65 8.56
C THR A 476 -0.59 -9.16 7.53
N ILE A 477 -1.05 -9.56 6.34
CA ILE A 477 -0.17 -10.04 5.28
C ILE A 477 0.42 -8.83 4.56
N SER A 478 1.72 -8.60 4.74
CA SER A 478 2.46 -7.61 3.97
C SER A 478 2.51 -8.07 2.51
N GLY A 479 2.16 -7.15 1.61
CA GLY A 479 2.03 -7.42 0.18
C GLY A 479 2.08 -6.12 -0.62
N PHE A 480 1.65 -6.17 -1.88
CA PHE A 480 1.68 -4.97 -2.73
C PHE A 480 0.82 -3.83 -2.18
N PRO A 481 1.24 -2.57 -2.43
CA PRO A 481 0.47 -1.41 -2.04
C PRO A 481 -0.79 -1.30 -2.92
N PHE A 482 -1.91 -1.86 -2.44
CA PHE A 482 -3.24 -1.41 -2.84
C PHE A 482 -3.64 -0.26 -1.93
N GLU A 483 -4.32 0.76 -2.45
CA GLU A 483 -4.95 1.73 -1.56
C GLU A 483 -6.13 1.07 -0.81
N THR A 484 -5.85 0.55 0.38
CA THR A 484 -6.83 -0.13 1.25
C THR A 484 -7.65 0.84 2.09
N LYS A 485 -7.36 2.15 2.07
CA LYS A 485 -8.13 3.20 2.74
C LYS A 485 -8.99 3.92 1.71
N GLU A 486 -10.26 3.56 1.62
CA GLU A 486 -11.17 4.08 0.60
C GLU A 486 -11.90 5.37 1.01
N PHE A 487 -11.87 5.71 2.31
CA PHE A 487 -12.68 6.78 2.91
C PHE A 487 -11.80 7.77 3.67
N GLY A 488 -12.19 9.05 3.64
CA GLY A 488 -11.52 10.12 4.37
C GLY A 488 -11.71 9.99 5.88
N ALA A 489 -12.39 10.95 6.50
CA ALA A 489 -12.75 10.87 7.91
C ALA A 489 -14.05 10.07 8.09
N CYS A 490 -14.08 9.17 9.07
CA CYS A 490 -15.27 8.46 9.49
C CYS A 490 -15.68 8.88 10.91
N VAL A 491 -16.91 9.35 11.08
CA VAL A 491 -17.51 9.66 12.38
C VAL A 491 -18.48 8.55 12.76
N VAL A 492 -18.07 7.68 13.67
CA VAL A 492 -18.93 6.65 14.26
C VAL A 492 -19.80 7.28 15.33
N VAL A 493 -21.11 7.32 15.10
CA VAL A 493 -22.09 7.88 16.05
C VAL A 493 -22.78 6.74 16.81
N THR A 494 -22.44 6.62 18.08
CA THR A 494 -22.89 5.56 18.98
C THR A 494 -23.73 6.12 20.14
N GLY A 495 -24.23 5.25 21.03
CA GLY A 495 -25.02 5.63 22.20
C GLY A 495 -26.08 4.59 22.55
N ARG A 496 -26.95 4.87 23.53
CA ARG A 496 -28.04 3.94 23.92
C ARG A 496 -29.20 3.93 22.92
N ALA A 497 -30.00 2.86 22.90
CA ALA A 497 -31.23 2.82 22.11
C ALA A 497 -32.10 4.07 22.40
N CYS A 498 -32.63 4.70 21.33
CA CYS A 498 -33.44 5.92 21.40
C CYS A 498 -32.72 7.18 21.93
N ALA A 499 -31.39 7.17 22.05
CA ALA A 499 -30.60 8.38 22.36
C ALA A 499 -30.57 9.41 21.20
N GLY A 500 -30.93 9.03 19.97
CA GLY A 500 -31.03 9.94 18.83
C GLY A 500 -29.77 10.04 17.96
N LYS A 501 -28.90 9.02 17.99
CA LYS A 501 -27.69 8.93 17.16
C LYS A 501 -27.91 9.09 15.65
N ASP A 502 -28.97 8.50 15.08
CA ASP A 502 -29.30 8.69 13.66
C ASP A 502 -29.62 10.18 13.35
N TYR A 503 -30.37 10.84 14.24
CA TYR A 503 -30.69 12.27 14.13
C TYR A 503 -29.44 13.15 14.23
N VAL A 504 -28.52 12.88 15.16
CA VAL A 504 -27.24 13.62 15.28
C VAL A 504 -26.38 13.44 14.03
N ALA A 505 -26.28 12.21 13.51
CA ALA A 505 -25.53 11.92 12.28
C ALA A 505 -26.14 12.63 11.06
N ASP A 506 -27.46 12.56 10.89
CA ASP A 506 -28.18 13.23 9.80
C ASP A 506 -28.04 14.76 9.89
N PHE A 507 -28.16 15.33 11.09
CA PHE A 507 -27.98 16.76 11.31
C PHE A 507 -26.58 17.22 10.91
N ALA A 508 -25.54 16.56 11.42
CA ALA A 508 -24.15 16.89 11.10
C ALA A 508 -23.85 16.70 9.59
N CYS A 509 -24.41 15.67 8.97
CA CYS A 509 -24.29 15.46 7.53
C CYS A 509 -24.97 16.58 6.72
N ASN A 510 -26.15 17.04 7.14
CA ASN A 510 -26.85 18.15 6.49
C ASN A 510 -26.11 19.48 6.66
N LEU A 511 -25.53 19.71 7.85
CA LEU A 511 -24.68 20.87 8.10
C LEU A 511 -23.50 20.90 7.12
N LEU A 512 -22.77 19.78 6.98
CA LEU A 512 -21.69 19.66 6.00
C LEU A 512 -22.17 19.82 4.56
N ALA A 513 -23.34 19.27 4.21
CA ALA A 513 -23.92 19.45 2.88
C ALA A 513 -24.21 20.92 2.57
N GLY A 514 -24.67 21.70 3.56
CA GLY A 514 -24.85 23.16 3.45
C GLY A 514 -23.54 23.90 3.13
N LEU A 515 -22.42 23.41 3.66
CA LEU A 515 -21.06 23.92 3.37
C LEU A 515 -20.49 23.38 2.05
N ARG A 516 -21.24 22.55 1.32
CA ARG A 516 -20.80 21.80 0.12
C ARG A 516 -19.62 20.86 0.41
N VAL A 517 -19.53 20.36 1.64
CA VAL A 517 -18.56 19.33 2.01
C VAL A 517 -19.15 17.94 1.69
N PRO A 518 -18.47 17.11 0.87
CA PRO A 518 -18.95 15.77 0.56
C PRO A 518 -19.11 14.94 1.84
N SER A 519 -20.34 14.55 2.15
CA SER A 519 -20.66 13.77 3.34
C SER A 519 -21.78 12.75 3.07
N LYS A 520 -21.84 11.69 3.88
CA LYS A 520 -22.89 10.67 3.78
C LYS A 520 -23.14 10.02 5.13
N VAL A 521 -24.40 9.72 5.45
CA VAL A 521 -24.77 8.87 6.58
C VAL A 521 -25.05 7.46 6.09
N LEU A 522 -24.48 6.46 6.77
CA LEU A 522 -24.78 5.05 6.57
C LEU A 522 -25.02 4.39 7.93
N SER A 523 -25.92 3.40 7.95
CA SER A 523 -26.09 2.54 9.12
C SER A 523 -25.55 1.16 8.81
N ILE A 524 -24.71 0.60 9.69
CA ILE A 524 -24.21 -0.78 9.55
C ILE A 524 -25.34 -1.81 9.46
N SER A 525 -26.52 -1.42 9.95
CA SER A 525 -27.71 -2.24 9.90
C SER A 525 -28.35 -2.34 8.50
N GLU A 526 -27.96 -1.51 7.53
CA GLU A 526 -28.58 -1.52 6.20
C GLU A 526 -28.28 -2.80 5.43
N ALA A 527 -27.03 -3.30 5.45
CA ALA A 527 -26.66 -4.52 4.74
C ALA A 527 -27.52 -5.72 5.18
N PHE A 528 -27.63 -5.98 6.49
CA PHE A 528 -28.44 -7.10 6.98
C PHE A 528 -29.94 -6.85 6.81
N LYS A 529 -30.42 -5.59 6.87
CA LYS A 529 -31.84 -5.28 6.63
C LYS A 529 -32.24 -5.65 5.21
N ARG A 530 -31.38 -5.41 4.21
CA ARG A 530 -31.64 -5.85 2.82
C ARG A 530 -31.79 -7.37 2.77
N GLU A 531 -30.91 -8.11 3.43
CA GLU A 531 -30.99 -9.58 3.50
C GLU A 531 -32.27 -10.05 4.22
N TYR A 532 -32.63 -9.39 5.33
CA TYR A 532 -33.87 -9.67 6.06
C TYR A 532 -35.13 -9.42 5.21
N CYS A 533 -35.18 -8.30 4.47
CA CYS A 533 -36.27 -7.98 3.54
C CYS A 533 -36.41 -9.04 2.45
N ASN A 534 -35.29 -9.47 1.85
CA ASN A 534 -35.29 -10.53 0.85
C ASN A 534 -35.80 -11.86 1.41
N ALA A 535 -35.53 -12.16 2.69
CA ALA A 535 -35.97 -13.39 3.33
C ALA A 535 -37.43 -13.37 3.83
N THR A 536 -38.01 -12.19 4.07
CA THR A 536 -39.31 -12.05 4.76
C THR A 536 -40.37 -11.25 4.01
N ALA A 537 -40.05 -10.76 2.80
CA ALA A 537 -40.86 -9.82 2.03
C ALA A 537 -41.19 -8.49 2.76
N ALA A 538 -40.43 -8.15 3.81
CA ALA A 538 -40.53 -6.85 4.47
C ALA A 538 -40.04 -5.73 3.54
N ASP A 539 -40.62 -4.54 3.66
CA ASP A 539 -40.30 -3.39 2.83
C ASP A 539 -39.05 -2.66 3.36
N PHE A 540 -37.98 -2.63 2.56
CA PHE A 540 -36.71 -2.03 2.93
C PHE A 540 -36.79 -0.51 3.14
N ASP A 541 -37.52 0.21 2.28
CA ASP A 541 -37.66 1.66 2.37
C ASP A 541 -38.46 2.06 3.62
N ARG A 542 -39.48 1.28 3.96
CA ARG A 542 -40.23 1.46 5.21
C ARG A 542 -39.39 1.14 6.43
N LEU A 543 -38.57 0.08 6.43
CA LEU A 543 -37.62 -0.17 7.54
C LEU A 543 -36.62 0.98 7.75
N ARG A 544 -36.36 1.78 6.71
CA ARG A 544 -35.46 2.94 6.76
C ARG A 544 -36.15 4.21 7.26
N ARG A 545 -37.38 4.48 6.80
CA ARG A 545 -38.08 5.77 7.00
C ARG A 545 -39.24 5.73 7.99
N ASP A 546 -39.91 4.59 8.16
CA ASP A 546 -41.08 4.44 9.01
C ASP A 546 -40.67 3.83 10.36
N ARG A 547 -40.63 4.67 11.39
CA ARG A 547 -40.21 4.27 12.73
C ARG A 547 -41.10 3.19 13.34
N SER A 548 -42.42 3.32 13.19
CA SER A 548 -43.39 2.39 13.75
C SER A 548 -43.26 1.02 13.08
N TYR A 549 -43.04 1.00 11.76
CA TYR A 549 -42.76 -0.22 11.00
C TYR A 549 -41.41 -0.86 11.39
N LYS A 550 -40.35 -0.06 11.52
CA LYS A 550 -39.04 -0.54 12.00
C LYS A 550 -39.14 -1.19 13.38
N GLU A 551 -39.96 -0.63 14.27
CA GLU A 551 -40.15 -1.16 15.62
C GLU A 551 -40.95 -2.47 15.62
N SER A 552 -42.00 -2.59 14.79
CA SER A 552 -42.76 -3.85 14.68
C SER A 552 -41.93 -5.02 14.15
N HIS A 553 -40.90 -4.74 13.34
CA HIS A 553 -39.97 -5.75 12.81
C HIS A 553 -38.73 -5.96 13.70
N ARG A 554 -38.59 -5.26 14.82
CA ARG A 554 -37.33 -5.24 15.60
C ARG A 554 -36.95 -6.61 16.15
N SER A 555 -37.90 -7.30 16.78
CA SER A 555 -37.66 -8.63 17.37
C SER A 555 -37.33 -9.66 16.29
N SER A 556 -38.02 -9.65 15.16
CA SER A 556 -37.75 -10.56 14.03
C SER A 556 -36.42 -10.25 13.34
N MET A 557 -36.04 -8.98 13.19
CA MET A 557 -34.72 -8.58 12.67
C MET A 557 -33.59 -9.02 13.61
N GLN A 558 -33.77 -8.88 14.93
CA GLN A 558 -32.78 -9.33 15.92
C GLN A 558 -32.62 -10.86 15.88
N ALA A 559 -33.72 -11.60 15.81
CA ALA A 559 -33.68 -13.06 15.67
C ALA A 559 -33.00 -13.49 14.37
N PHE A 560 -33.30 -12.82 13.25
CA PHE A 560 -32.66 -13.07 11.96
C PHE A 560 -31.15 -12.79 12.02
N TYR A 561 -30.73 -11.64 12.56
CA TYR A 561 -29.32 -11.31 12.70
C TYR A 561 -28.58 -12.30 13.61
N ALA A 562 -29.18 -12.69 14.74
CA ALA A 562 -28.61 -13.69 15.64
C ALA A 562 -28.47 -15.06 14.96
N LYS A 563 -29.47 -15.48 14.19
CA LYS A 563 -29.42 -16.71 13.39
C LYS A 563 -28.27 -16.67 12.38
N MET A 564 -28.19 -15.62 11.56
CA MET A 564 -27.13 -15.47 10.57
C MET A 564 -25.74 -15.45 11.22
N LYS A 565 -25.58 -14.77 12.36
CA LYS A 565 -24.33 -14.74 13.12
C LYS A 565 -23.96 -16.11 13.71
N SER A 566 -24.95 -16.92 14.10
CA SER A 566 -24.70 -18.29 14.59
C SER A 566 -24.31 -19.26 13.47
N GLU A 567 -24.84 -19.05 12.26
CA GLU A 567 -24.52 -19.85 11.07
C GLU A 567 -23.17 -19.42 10.44
N ASP A 568 -22.84 -18.13 10.53
CA ASP A 568 -21.62 -17.53 10.00
C ASP A 568 -21.07 -16.48 11.00
N PRO A 569 -20.07 -16.84 11.82
CA PRO A 569 -19.47 -15.92 12.78
C PRO A 569 -18.86 -14.65 12.14
N SER A 570 -18.52 -14.69 10.84
CA SER A 570 -17.97 -13.55 10.09
C SER A 570 -19.05 -12.56 9.62
N TYR A 571 -20.34 -12.93 9.74
CA TYR A 571 -21.47 -12.16 9.23
C TYR A 571 -21.51 -10.69 9.66
N PRO A 572 -21.25 -10.33 10.94
CA PRO A 572 -21.17 -8.93 11.34
C PRO A 572 -20.12 -8.13 10.57
N ARG A 573 -18.96 -8.74 10.31
CA ARG A 573 -17.88 -8.11 9.55
C ARG A 573 -18.26 -7.96 8.09
N ARG A 574 -18.90 -8.98 7.48
CA ARG A 574 -19.44 -8.91 6.11
C ARG A 574 -20.45 -7.77 5.96
N CYS A 575 -21.36 -7.60 6.92
CA CYS A 575 -22.33 -6.51 6.92
C CYS A 575 -21.66 -5.13 7.00
N LEU A 576 -20.63 -5.00 7.84
CA LEU A 576 -19.82 -3.79 7.93
C LEU A 576 -19.22 -3.43 6.57
N TRP A 577 -18.54 -4.38 5.93
CA TRP A 577 -17.85 -4.13 4.66
C TRP A 577 -18.81 -3.82 3.52
N ARG A 578 -19.95 -4.51 3.43
CA ARG A 578 -21.01 -4.16 2.46
C ARG A 578 -21.53 -2.76 2.66
N THR A 579 -21.72 -2.33 3.92
CA THR A 579 -22.14 -0.97 4.23
C THR A 579 -21.05 0.02 3.83
N LEU A 580 -19.80 -0.20 4.23
CA LEU A 580 -18.69 0.68 3.88
C LEU A 580 -18.50 0.82 2.37
N ALA A 581 -18.73 -0.23 1.58
CA ALA A 581 -18.65 -0.17 0.12
C ALA A 581 -19.61 0.86 -0.52
N GLU A 582 -20.69 1.24 0.17
CA GLU A 582 -21.60 2.31 -0.25
C GLU A 582 -21.13 3.72 0.20
N GLY A 583 -20.00 3.82 0.88
CA GLY A 583 -19.47 5.05 1.48
C GLY A 583 -19.01 6.13 0.49
N ASN A 584 -18.84 7.36 0.98
CA ASN A 584 -18.40 8.48 0.16
C ASN A 584 -16.87 8.56 0.07
N LYS A 585 -16.30 8.17 -1.08
CA LYS A 585 -14.85 8.18 -1.29
C LYS A 585 -14.29 9.61 -1.18
N GLY A 586 -13.37 9.82 -0.23
CA GLY A 586 -12.71 11.11 0.00
C GLY A 586 -13.51 12.20 0.72
N GLY A 587 -14.73 11.89 1.21
CA GLY A 587 -15.57 12.79 2.03
C GLY A 587 -15.58 12.43 3.53
N VAL A 588 -16.55 12.98 4.26
CA VAL A 588 -16.85 12.63 5.66
C VAL A 588 -17.97 11.58 5.71
N LEU A 589 -17.69 10.41 6.28
CA LEU A 589 -18.67 9.34 6.43
C LEU A 589 -19.20 9.31 7.87
N PHE A 590 -20.51 9.42 8.07
CA PHE A 590 -21.13 9.15 9.37
C PHE A 590 -21.63 7.71 9.41
N LEU A 591 -21.16 6.94 10.38
CA LEU A 591 -21.57 5.55 10.59
C LEU A 591 -22.40 5.41 11.86
N THR A 592 -23.63 4.93 11.73
CA THR A 592 -24.49 4.64 12.88
C THR A 592 -24.69 3.15 13.10
N GLY A 593 -25.00 2.79 14.35
CA GLY A 593 -25.38 1.43 14.71
C GLY A 593 -24.21 0.44 14.82
N VAL A 594 -22.96 0.92 14.82
CA VAL A 594 -21.77 0.11 15.11
C VAL A 594 -21.86 -0.40 16.56
N ARG A 595 -22.00 -1.72 16.72
CA ARG A 595 -22.10 -2.42 18.02
C ARG A 595 -20.93 -3.36 18.29
N GLU A 596 -20.20 -3.70 17.25
CA GLU A 596 -19.03 -4.55 17.23
C GLU A 596 -18.14 -4.08 16.06
N ASN A 597 -16.88 -4.51 16.01
CA ASN A 597 -15.96 -4.25 14.88
C ASN A 597 -15.51 -2.80 14.66
N LEU A 598 -15.49 -1.96 15.71
CA LEU A 598 -14.91 -0.61 15.63
C LEU A 598 -13.44 -0.62 15.16
N ALA A 599 -12.68 -1.66 15.54
CA ALA A 599 -11.31 -1.86 15.08
C ALA A 599 -11.22 -2.00 13.55
N ASP A 600 -12.19 -2.67 12.92
CA ASP A 600 -12.22 -2.82 11.46
C ASP A 600 -12.56 -1.48 10.77
N VAL A 601 -13.44 -0.67 11.36
CA VAL A 601 -13.69 0.71 10.88
C VAL A 601 -12.41 1.55 10.93
N ARG A 602 -11.67 1.49 12.04
CA ARG A 602 -10.39 2.19 12.20
C ARG A 602 -9.35 1.77 11.16
N LYS A 603 -9.37 0.51 10.70
CA LYS A 603 -8.50 0.02 9.62
C LYS A 603 -8.97 0.47 8.23
N ALA A 604 -10.27 0.63 8.03
CA ALA A 604 -10.89 0.95 6.74
C ALA A 604 -10.78 2.43 6.33
N CYS A 605 -10.65 3.33 7.30
CA CYS A 605 -10.73 4.77 7.12
C CYS A 605 -9.38 5.46 7.36
N VAL A 606 -9.15 6.62 6.73
CA VAL A 606 -7.94 7.42 7.02
C VAL A 606 -7.93 7.90 8.46
N ALA A 607 -9.09 8.34 8.93
CA ALA A 607 -9.31 8.73 10.32
C ALA A 607 -10.66 8.21 10.82
N THR A 608 -10.75 7.91 12.11
CA THR A 608 -12.01 7.51 12.76
C THR A 608 -12.19 8.30 14.05
N LEU A 609 -13.35 8.94 14.19
CA LEU A 609 -13.83 9.58 15.40
C LEU A 609 -15.05 8.83 15.93
N VAL A 610 -15.16 8.69 17.24
CA VAL A 610 -16.26 8.03 17.92
C VAL A 610 -17.00 9.08 18.76
N VAL A 611 -18.26 9.31 18.42
CA VAL A 611 -19.16 10.24 19.11
C VAL A 611 -20.19 9.44 19.89
N GLU A 612 -20.22 9.60 21.21
CA GLU A 612 -21.30 9.08 22.05
C GLU A 612 -22.47 10.06 22.12
N VAL A 613 -23.67 9.59 21.79
CA VAL A 613 -24.91 10.34 22.01
C VAL A 613 -25.60 9.80 23.25
N THR A 614 -25.73 10.63 24.27
CA THR A 614 -26.43 10.34 25.52
C THR A 614 -27.83 10.97 25.52
N ALA A 615 -28.70 10.48 26.40
CA ALA A 615 -30.03 11.07 26.63
C ALA A 615 -30.56 10.58 27.99
N SER A 616 -31.36 11.41 28.67
CA SER A 616 -32.00 11.05 29.93
C SER A 616 -33.02 9.93 29.76
N ASP A 617 -33.25 9.16 30.83
CA ASP A 617 -34.23 8.06 30.82
C ASP A 617 -35.64 8.56 30.44
N SER A 618 -36.00 9.80 30.83
CA SER A 618 -37.28 10.41 30.44
C SER A 618 -37.32 10.75 28.94
N ALA A 619 -36.24 11.26 28.36
CA ALA A 619 -36.15 11.51 26.93
C ALA A 619 -36.17 10.21 26.12
N VAL A 620 -35.46 9.18 26.57
CA VAL A 620 -35.45 7.83 26.00
C VAL A 620 -36.85 7.20 26.05
N ALA A 621 -37.54 7.30 27.20
CA ALA A 621 -38.90 6.77 27.38
C ALA A 621 -39.93 7.49 26.50
N CYS A 622 -39.89 8.83 26.42
CA CYS A 622 -40.75 9.60 25.50
C CYS A 622 -40.50 9.23 24.04
N ARG A 623 -39.26 8.83 23.71
CA ARG A 623 -38.89 8.32 22.39
C ARG A 623 -39.17 6.82 22.25
N GLY A 624 -39.90 6.17 23.16
CA GLY A 624 -40.28 4.76 23.06
C GLY A 624 -39.17 3.75 23.36
N GLY A 625 -38.06 4.16 23.96
CA GLY A 625 -36.99 3.26 24.41
C GLY A 625 -37.35 2.54 25.71
N ARG A 626 -36.93 1.27 25.84
CA ARG A 626 -36.90 0.53 27.11
C ARG A 626 -35.47 0.43 27.62
N ARG A 627 -35.29 0.35 28.94
CA ARG A 627 -33.98 0.13 29.56
C ARG A 627 -33.43 -1.23 29.11
N VAL A 628 -32.29 -1.23 28.43
CA VAL A 628 -31.51 -2.44 28.15
C VAL A 628 -30.22 -2.33 28.96
N GLU A 629 -29.95 -3.34 29.78
CA GLU A 629 -28.68 -3.48 30.50
C GLU A 629 -27.65 -4.13 29.57
N GLY A 630 -26.42 -3.61 29.52
CA GLY A 630 -25.28 -4.26 28.84
C GLY A 630 -24.63 -3.53 27.66
N GLU A 631 -25.02 -2.30 27.29
CA GLU A 631 -24.24 -1.49 26.34
C GLU A 631 -23.12 -0.75 27.11
N GLY A 632 -21.95 -1.37 27.23
CA GLY A 632 -20.73 -0.78 27.82
C GLY A 632 -19.91 0.00 26.77
N PRO A 633 -19.13 1.01 27.19
CA PRO A 633 -18.75 2.13 26.34
C PRO A 633 -17.56 1.78 25.44
N TYR A 634 -17.61 2.26 24.20
CA TYR A 634 -16.38 2.49 23.46
C TYR A 634 -15.62 3.63 24.14
N GLU A 635 -14.29 3.62 24.06
CA GLU A 635 -13.53 4.85 24.30
C GLU A 635 -13.96 5.84 23.21
N CYS A 636 -14.68 6.89 23.63
CA CYS A 636 -15.28 7.87 22.74
C CYS A 636 -14.43 9.13 22.73
N ASP A 637 -14.22 9.69 21.54
CA ASP A 637 -13.46 10.92 21.34
C ASP A 637 -14.29 12.15 21.76
N LEU A 638 -15.61 12.08 21.57
CA LEU A 638 -16.56 13.15 21.87
C LEU A 638 -17.86 12.59 22.46
N SER A 639 -18.59 13.42 23.20
CA SER A 639 -19.95 13.12 23.66
C SER A 639 -20.91 14.29 23.43
N PHE A 640 -22.18 13.99 23.15
CA PHE A 640 -23.27 14.94 23.01
C PHE A 640 -24.49 14.48 23.81
N ASP A 641 -25.03 15.37 24.66
CA ASP A 641 -26.24 15.09 25.44
C ASP A 641 -27.50 15.53 24.70
N ASN A 642 -28.27 14.55 24.22
CA ASN A 642 -29.51 14.77 23.50
C ASN A 642 -30.75 14.74 24.42
N THR A 643 -30.69 15.41 25.57
CA THR A 643 -31.81 15.61 26.50
C THR A 643 -32.69 16.80 26.12
N LYS A 644 -33.72 16.60 25.28
CA LYS A 644 -34.72 17.64 24.94
C LYS A 644 -34.11 19.01 24.53
N GLU A 645 -32.86 19.03 24.06
CA GLU A 645 -32.22 20.26 23.62
C GLU A 645 -32.68 20.63 22.20
N ALA A 646 -32.80 21.93 21.91
CA ALA A 646 -33.22 22.43 20.60
C ALA A 646 -32.10 22.26 19.55
N ASP A 647 -32.47 22.20 18.27
CA ASP A 647 -31.55 22.09 17.11
C ASP A 647 -30.37 23.08 17.19
N GLU A 648 -30.59 24.30 17.73
CA GLU A 648 -29.56 25.34 17.92
C GLU A 648 -28.37 24.88 18.78
N LYS A 649 -28.62 24.09 19.84
CA LYS A 649 -27.53 23.57 20.70
C LYS A 649 -26.73 22.47 20.01
N LEU A 650 -27.38 21.66 19.18
CA LEU A 650 -26.68 20.66 18.38
C LEU A 650 -25.81 21.32 17.30
N GLU A 651 -26.32 22.36 16.64
CA GLU A 651 -25.54 23.14 15.67
C GLU A 651 -24.30 23.74 16.32
N GLN A 652 -24.47 24.43 17.46
CA GLN A 652 -23.36 25.01 18.20
C GLN A 652 -22.34 23.93 18.61
N TRP A 653 -22.80 22.79 19.12
CA TRP A 653 -21.91 21.69 19.49
C TRP A 653 -21.16 21.13 18.28
N CYS A 654 -21.81 20.97 17.12
CA CYS A 654 -21.17 20.53 15.90
C CYS A 654 -20.04 21.47 15.49
N TRP A 655 -20.28 22.79 15.49
CA TRP A 655 -19.28 23.79 15.12
C TRP A 655 -18.13 23.89 16.12
N SER A 656 -18.40 23.83 17.42
CA SER A 656 -17.37 24.01 18.44
C SER A 656 -16.56 22.73 18.73
N HIS A 657 -17.11 21.53 18.46
CA HIS A 657 -16.47 20.27 18.86
C HIS A 657 -16.30 19.30 17.68
N LEU A 658 -17.40 18.94 17.01
CA LEU A 658 -17.38 17.86 16.02
C LEU A 658 -16.55 18.23 14.78
N LEU A 659 -16.82 19.38 14.15
CA LEU A 659 -16.14 19.78 12.92
C LEU A 659 -14.65 20.06 13.13
N PRO A 660 -14.21 20.75 14.20
CA PRO A 660 -12.80 20.84 14.55
C PRO A 660 -12.15 19.46 14.78
N ALA A 661 -12.84 18.54 15.45
CA ALA A 661 -12.33 17.19 15.65
C ALA A 661 -12.17 16.43 14.32
N VAL A 662 -13.09 16.60 13.36
CA VAL A 662 -12.98 16.02 12.01
C VAL A 662 -11.72 16.52 11.31
N VAL A 663 -11.43 17.83 11.37
CA VAL A 663 -10.19 18.40 10.81
C VAL A 663 -8.96 17.85 11.54
N ARG A 664 -8.97 17.84 12.88
CA ARG A 664 -7.90 17.28 13.72
C ARG A 664 -7.60 15.83 13.37
N SER A 665 -8.63 15.03 13.12
CA SER A 665 -8.51 13.58 12.91
C SER A 665 -7.70 13.19 11.68
N VAL A 666 -7.60 14.08 10.69
CA VAL A 666 -6.89 13.85 9.42
C VAL A 666 -5.54 14.56 9.33
N VAL A 667 -5.06 15.16 10.42
CA VAL A 667 -3.69 15.67 10.52
C VAL A 667 -2.74 14.47 10.58
N GLY A 668 -1.76 14.45 9.67
CA GLY A 668 -0.78 13.36 9.60
C GLY A 668 0.36 13.55 10.58
N ASP A 669 0.96 12.43 11.00
CA ASP A 669 2.13 12.41 11.87
C ASP A 669 3.34 11.92 11.10
N LEU A 670 4.44 12.66 11.18
CA LEU A 670 5.75 12.27 10.67
C LEU A 670 6.72 12.20 11.85
N PRO A 671 7.00 10.99 12.38
CA PRO A 671 7.93 10.83 13.49
C PRO A 671 9.36 11.12 13.03
N ASP A 672 10.20 11.53 13.98
CA ASP A 672 11.63 11.78 13.80
C ASP A 672 11.96 12.85 12.74
N TYR A 673 11.03 13.79 12.50
CA TYR A 673 11.20 14.88 11.55
C TYR A 673 11.00 16.25 12.22
N PRO A 674 11.82 17.26 11.90
CA PRO A 674 13.00 17.19 11.03
C PRO A 674 14.23 16.56 11.70
N VAL A 675 14.15 16.23 12.99
CA VAL A 675 15.20 15.53 13.75
C VAL A 675 14.59 14.43 14.62
N PRO A 676 15.37 13.39 14.99
CA PRO A 676 14.90 12.31 15.85
C PRO A 676 14.29 12.79 17.18
N GLY A 677 13.22 12.12 17.61
CA GLY A 677 12.49 12.43 18.84
C GLY A 677 11.49 13.59 18.73
N ILE A 678 11.08 13.97 17.52
CA ILE A 678 10.05 14.98 17.27
C ILE A 678 8.96 14.38 16.37
N ILE A 679 7.69 14.52 16.75
CA ILE A 679 6.56 14.24 15.86
C ILE A 679 6.16 15.51 15.11
N PHE A 680 6.49 15.58 13.82
CA PHE A 680 6.01 16.64 12.95
C PHE A 680 4.56 16.40 12.57
N ARG A 681 3.70 17.39 12.83
CA ARG A 681 2.29 17.36 12.42
C ARG A 681 2.19 17.94 11.01
N ASP A 682 1.75 17.14 10.05
CA ASP A 682 1.67 17.56 8.66
C ASP A 682 0.29 18.13 8.31
N ILE A 683 0.23 19.45 8.12
CA ILE A 683 -0.99 20.13 7.67
C ILE A 683 -1.37 19.78 6.22
N GLN A 684 -0.43 19.36 5.37
CA GLN A 684 -0.73 18.99 3.99
C GLN A 684 -1.64 17.76 3.93
N SER A 685 -1.57 16.89 4.93
CA SER A 685 -2.49 15.77 5.10
C SER A 685 -3.95 16.23 5.16
N VAL A 686 -4.25 17.37 5.80
CA VAL A 686 -5.59 17.99 5.78
C VAL A 686 -5.94 18.46 4.36
N PHE A 687 -5.02 19.15 3.68
CA PHE A 687 -5.27 19.72 2.35
C PHE A 687 -5.45 18.66 1.26
N LYS A 688 -4.88 17.47 1.43
CA LYS A 688 -5.05 16.32 0.53
C LYS A 688 -6.49 15.80 0.51
N HIS A 689 -7.27 16.04 1.57
CA HIS A 689 -8.67 15.63 1.62
C HIS A 689 -9.58 16.65 0.94
N ARG A 690 -10.54 16.17 0.13
CA ARG A 690 -11.49 17.02 -0.63
C ARG A 690 -12.28 18.00 0.26
N PHE A 691 -12.46 17.65 1.53
CA PHE A 691 -13.17 18.48 2.50
C PHE A 691 -12.26 19.36 3.37
N GLY A 692 -10.95 19.05 3.47
CA GLY A 692 -10.11 19.53 4.57
C GLY A 692 -9.94 21.05 4.59
N LEU A 693 -9.43 21.64 3.51
CA LEU A 693 -9.23 23.09 3.41
C LEU A 693 -10.56 23.85 3.58
N LYS A 694 -11.62 23.41 2.92
CA LYS A 694 -12.95 24.03 3.01
C LYS A 694 -13.48 24.00 4.44
N LEU A 695 -13.49 22.83 5.09
CA LEU A 695 -14.02 22.66 6.44
C LEU A 695 -13.22 23.48 7.45
N MET A 696 -11.89 23.46 7.36
CA MET A 696 -11.00 24.25 8.20
C MET A 696 -11.31 25.75 8.06
N THR A 697 -11.45 26.26 6.83
CA THR A 697 -11.80 27.66 6.60
C THR A 697 -13.17 28.03 7.17
N GLU A 698 -14.20 27.18 7.01
CA GLU A 698 -15.52 27.48 7.58
C GLU A 698 -15.51 27.49 9.11
N VAL A 699 -14.69 26.64 9.76
CA VAL A 699 -14.52 26.68 11.23
C VAL A 699 -13.92 28.01 11.68
N PHE A 700 -12.92 28.55 10.97
CA PHE A 700 -12.39 29.88 11.27
C PHE A 700 -13.41 30.99 11.10
N VAL A 701 -14.17 30.97 10.00
CA VAL A 701 -15.22 31.96 9.75
C VAL A 701 -16.27 31.91 10.85
N ARG A 702 -16.70 30.70 11.23
CA ARG A 702 -17.67 30.53 12.31
C ARG A 702 -17.17 31.08 13.63
N HIS A 703 -15.90 30.84 13.99
CA HIS A 703 -15.28 31.41 15.19
C HIS A 703 -15.32 32.93 15.18
N LEU A 704 -14.95 33.58 14.07
CA LEU A 704 -14.99 35.04 13.94
C LEU A 704 -16.42 35.59 14.08
N GLU A 705 -17.41 34.92 13.47
CA GLU A 705 -18.82 35.29 13.57
C GLU A 705 -19.34 35.18 15.01
N ASP A 706 -19.08 34.06 15.69
CA ASP A 706 -19.51 33.82 17.07
C ASP A 706 -18.83 34.79 18.07
N ALA A 707 -17.59 35.19 17.79
CA ALA A 707 -16.85 36.17 18.58
C ALA A 707 -17.22 37.64 18.25
N GLY A 708 -18.02 37.89 17.21
CA GLY A 708 -18.36 39.23 16.75
C GLY A 708 -17.14 40.02 16.24
N ILE A 709 -16.17 39.34 15.65
CA ILE A 709 -14.91 39.92 15.17
C ILE A 709 -15.03 40.29 13.69
N GLU A 710 -15.06 41.59 13.41
CA GLU A 710 -14.95 42.12 12.05
C GLU A 710 -13.49 42.20 11.61
N VAL A 711 -13.26 41.81 10.35
CA VAL A 711 -11.94 41.70 9.73
C VAL A 711 -11.92 42.50 8.43
N ASP A 712 -11.04 43.48 8.33
CA ASP A 712 -10.83 44.30 7.14
C ASP A 712 -9.85 43.66 6.16
N ALA A 713 -8.91 42.85 6.65
CA ALA A 713 -7.95 42.10 5.84
C ALA A 713 -7.40 40.86 6.58
N VAL A 714 -6.96 39.85 5.82
CA VAL A 714 -6.31 38.66 6.37
C VAL A 714 -4.81 38.72 6.05
N VAL A 715 -3.99 38.49 7.07
CA VAL A 715 -2.52 38.40 6.96
C VAL A 715 -2.04 36.99 7.28
N SER A 716 -0.97 36.54 6.62
CA SER A 716 -0.31 35.26 6.90
C SER A 716 1.19 35.34 6.67
N ALA A 717 1.95 34.46 7.32
CA ALA A 717 3.39 34.35 7.14
C ALA A 717 3.75 33.01 6.47
N ASP A 718 4.77 33.02 5.61
CA ASP A 718 5.30 31.82 4.92
C ASP A 718 4.33 31.06 3.99
N ALA A 719 4.86 30.16 3.17
CA ALA A 719 4.14 29.52 2.07
C ALA A 719 2.96 28.63 2.52
N MET A 720 3.09 27.92 3.64
CA MET A 720 2.00 27.08 4.16
C MET A 720 0.90 27.94 4.81
N GLY A 721 1.27 28.93 5.62
CA GLY A 721 0.34 29.94 6.14
C GLY A 721 -0.43 30.67 5.06
N PHE A 722 0.19 30.99 3.91
CA PHE A 722 -0.52 31.61 2.78
C PHE A 722 -1.69 30.76 2.26
N THR A 723 -1.59 29.44 2.32
CA THR A 723 -2.69 28.56 1.89
C THR A 723 -3.89 28.74 2.80
N VAL A 724 -3.66 28.81 4.12
CA VAL A 724 -4.69 29.02 5.14
C VAL A 724 -5.30 30.41 5.01
N GLY A 725 -4.46 31.46 4.98
CA GLY A 725 -4.94 32.84 4.93
C GLY A 725 -5.60 33.23 3.63
N ALA A 726 -5.10 32.78 2.48
CA ALA A 726 -5.74 33.07 1.20
C ALA A 726 -7.12 32.42 1.11
N ALA A 727 -7.28 31.21 1.64
CA ALA A 727 -8.58 30.54 1.71
C ALA A 727 -9.56 31.31 2.62
N LEU A 728 -9.11 31.77 3.79
CA LEU A 728 -9.92 32.57 4.70
C LEU A 728 -10.32 33.92 4.09
N ALA A 729 -9.36 34.65 3.50
CA ALA A 729 -9.62 35.94 2.85
C ALA A 729 -10.64 35.81 1.72
N ALA A 730 -10.48 34.78 0.88
CA ALA A 730 -11.42 34.48 -0.20
C ALA A 730 -12.84 34.18 0.33
N ARG A 731 -12.93 33.50 1.49
CA ARG A 731 -14.21 33.16 2.11
C ARG A 731 -14.89 34.36 2.80
N LEU A 732 -14.11 35.29 3.36
CA LEU A 732 -14.57 36.53 3.99
C LEU A 732 -14.80 37.67 2.99
N CYS A 733 -14.38 37.50 1.73
CA CYS A 733 -14.36 38.56 0.72
C CYS A 733 -13.50 39.78 1.13
N THR A 734 -12.37 39.54 1.79
CA THR A 734 -11.44 40.57 2.26
C THR A 734 -10.09 40.47 1.54
N PRO A 735 -9.29 41.54 1.50
CA PRO A 735 -7.92 41.48 0.98
C PRO A 735 -7.06 40.47 1.74
N PHE A 736 -6.26 39.71 1.00
CA PHE A 736 -5.18 38.88 1.54
C PHE A 736 -3.84 39.60 1.41
N ILE A 737 -3.08 39.65 2.50
CA ILE A 737 -1.76 40.29 2.56
C ILE A 737 -0.71 39.27 3.02
N ALA A 738 0.22 38.94 2.12
CA ALA A 738 1.31 38.02 2.41
C ALA A 738 2.47 38.73 3.13
N LEU A 739 2.79 38.26 4.34
CA LEU A 739 3.99 38.66 5.08
C LEU A 739 5.15 37.77 4.64
N ARG A 740 6.22 38.36 4.12
CA ARG A 740 7.27 37.64 3.41
C ARG A 740 8.57 37.64 4.20
N LYS A 741 9.39 36.61 3.99
CA LYS A 741 10.77 36.58 4.48
C LYS A 741 11.60 37.71 3.84
N ALA A 742 12.63 38.16 4.54
CA ALA A 742 13.47 39.26 4.10
C ALA A 742 14.01 39.12 2.66
N GLY A 743 14.03 40.24 1.93
CA GLY A 743 14.54 40.32 0.57
C GLY A 743 13.57 39.87 -0.50
N LYS A 744 12.29 39.61 -0.13
CA LYS A 744 11.22 39.25 -1.06
C LYS A 744 10.19 40.37 -1.26
N VAL A 745 10.32 41.49 -0.54
CA VAL A 745 9.44 42.66 -0.62
C VAL A 745 10.23 43.86 -1.14
N PRO A 746 9.75 44.59 -2.18
CA PRO A 746 10.41 45.80 -2.64
C PRO A 746 10.21 46.96 -1.64
N PRO A 747 11.21 47.84 -1.43
CA PRO A 747 11.08 49.02 -0.58
C PRO A 747 10.17 50.10 -1.23
N PRO A 748 9.48 50.95 -0.43
CA PRO A 748 9.50 51.02 1.04
C PRO A 748 8.70 49.91 1.73
N LEU A 749 9.19 49.43 2.88
CA LEU A 749 8.62 48.30 3.63
C LEU A 749 8.75 48.47 5.16
N HIS A 750 7.91 47.77 5.91
CA HIS A 750 8.07 47.53 7.35
C HIS A 750 8.79 46.20 7.57
N ARG A 751 9.57 46.08 8.66
CA ARG A 751 10.36 44.88 8.97
C ARG A 751 10.41 44.64 10.48
N THR A 752 10.34 43.37 10.87
CA THR A 752 10.57 42.90 12.25
C THR A 752 11.39 41.61 12.25
N GLU A 753 12.22 41.42 13.28
CA GLU A 753 12.99 40.19 13.52
C GLU A 753 12.26 39.27 14.52
N TYR A 754 12.50 37.95 14.41
CA TYR A 754 12.07 36.97 15.41
C TYR A 754 13.12 35.87 15.64
N GLY A 755 13.13 35.33 16.86
CA GLY A 755 14.03 34.24 17.25
C GLY A 755 13.65 32.88 16.64
N GLY A 756 14.60 31.94 16.61
CA GLY A 756 14.39 30.58 16.09
C GLY A 756 13.37 29.77 16.92
N SER A 757 12.86 28.68 16.33
CA SER A 757 12.03 27.70 17.04
C SER A 757 12.89 26.74 17.87
N PHE A 758 12.31 26.04 18.86
CA PHE A 758 13.01 24.99 19.62
C PHE A 758 13.62 23.88 18.74
N ILE A 759 13.03 23.64 17.56
CA ILE A 759 13.55 22.68 16.58
C ILE A 759 14.86 23.20 15.96
N ALA A 760 14.96 24.51 15.73
CA ALA A 760 16.19 25.17 15.28
C ALA A 760 17.29 25.21 16.37
N GLU A 761 16.93 25.07 17.64
CA GLU A 761 17.90 24.96 18.75
C GLU A 761 18.49 23.55 18.91
N LYS A 762 17.78 22.49 18.48
CA LYS A 762 18.26 21.10 18.50
C LYS A 762 19.02 20.68 17.23
N GLY A 763 18.90 21.42 16.13
CA GLY A 763 19.72 21.24 14.92
C GLY A 763 20.92 22.17 14.90
N ASP A 764 21.92 21.90 14.04
CA ASP A 764 23.15 22.72 13.88
C ASP A 764 22.92 24.15 13.32
N HIS A 765 21.67 24.63 13.25
CA HIS A 765 21.30 25.88 12.60
C HIS A 765 20.30 26.70 13.43
N TYR A 766 20.83 27.63 14.25
CA TYR A 766 20.04 28.70 14.84
C TYR A 766 19.59 29.68 13.75
N ILE A 767 18.35 29.55 13.27
CA ILE A 767 17.79 30.45 12.25
C ILE A 767 16.94 31.52 12.92
N SER A 768 17.51 32.71 13.14
CA SER A 768 16.71 33.92 13.32
C SER A 768 16.09 34.34 11.98
N GLY A 769 14.85 34.81 12.02
CA GLY A 769 14.09 35.20 10.83
C GLY A 769 13.72 36.68 10.81
N GLN A 770 13.35 37.18 9.64
CA GLN A 770 12.79 38.53 9.45
C GLN A 770 11.52 38.45 8.61
N LEU A 771 10.48 39.16 9.04
CA LEU A 771 9.23 39.34 8.29
C LEU A 771 9.13 40.76 7.74
N GLU A 772 8.66 40.88 6.50
CA GLU A 772 8.52 42.13 5.75
C GLU A 772 7.12 42.26 5.15
N VAL A 773 6.63 43.50 5.07
CA VAL A 773 5.41 43.88 4.35
C VAL A 773 5.59 45.25 3.70
N SER A 774 5.04 45.44 2.50
CA SER A 774 5.13 46.72 1.80
C SER A 774 4.46 47.85 2.59
N HIS A 775 5.12 49.00 2.63
CA HIS A 775 4.59 50.18 3.30
C HIS A 775 3.31 50.67 2.59
N GLY A 776 2.28 50.99 3.37
CA GLY A 776 0.99 51.47 2.85
C GLY A 776 0.09 50.39 2.23
N LEU A 777 0.48 49.12 2.29
CA LEU A 777 -0.35 48.00 1.81
C LEU A 777 -1.56 47.75 2.72
N ILE A 778 -1.44 48.07 4.01
CA ILE A 778 -2.48 47.92 5.02
C ILE A 778 -3.02 49.30 5.38
N PRO A 779 -4.34 49.54 5.30
CA PRO A 779 -4.91 50.81 5.75
C PRO A 779 -4.64 51.04 7.25
N PRO A 780 -4.30 52.28 7.66
CA PRO A 780 -4.19 52.59 9.09
C PRO A 780 -5.50 52.30 9.83
N LYS A 781 -5.39 51.73 11.03
CA LYS A 781 -6.49 51.27 11.89
C LYS A 781 -7.31 50.10 11.32
N ALA A 782 -6.85 49.44 10.26
CA ALA A 782 -7.48 48.22 9.79
C ALA A 782 -7.41 47.11 10.85
N ARG A 783 -8.52 46.40 11.03
CA ARG A 783 -8.61 45.20 11.86
C ARG A 783 -8.19 44.00 11.03
N VAL A 784 -7.07 43.37 11.36
CA VAL A 784 -6.54 42.23 10.60
C VAL A 784 -6.70 40.93 11.36
N ALA A 785 -7.04 39.85 10.64
CA ALA A 785 -6.95 38.50 11.17
C ALA A 785 -5.62 37.88 10.71
N PHE A 786 -4.81 37.41 11.65
CA PHE A 786 -3.62 36.62 11.32
C PHE A 786 -4.01 35.15 11.25
N ALA A 787 -3.93 34.54 10.07
CA ALA A 787 -4.24 33.13 9.87
C ALA A 787 -2.97 32.36 9.49
N ASP A 788 -2.65 31.29 10.20
CA ASP A 788 -1.44 30.50 9.95
C ASP A 788 -1.68 29.00 10.14
N ASP A 789 -0.74 28.18 9.69
CA ASP A 789 -0.83 26.73 9.83
C ASP A 789 -0.49 26.27 11.25
N PHE A 790 0.49 26.89 11.92
CA PHE A 790 1.00 26.44 13.23
C PHE A 790 1.15 27.53 14.30
N LEU A 791 0.74 27.20 15.52
CA LEU A 791 1.14 27.89 16.75
C LEU A 791 1.96 26.96 17.65
N ALA A 792 3.28 27.18 17.69
CA ALA A 792 4.19 26.44 18.57
C ALA A 792 4.80 27.35 19.66
N THR A 793 5.89 28.05 19.37
CA THR A 793 6.57 28.93 20.33
C THR A 793 5.99 30.34 20.41
N GLY A 794 5.16 30.74 19.45
CA GLY A 794 4.56 32.08 19.37
C GLY A 794 5.48 33.15 18.79
N ARG A 795 6.74 32.85 18.45
CA ARG A 795 7.71 33.84 17.93
C ARG A 795 7.29 34.50 16.62
N THR A 796 6.74 33.72 15.68
CA THR A 796 6.19 34.27 14.43
C THR A 796 5.00 35.18 14.72
N ALA A 797 4.07 34.75 15.58
CA ALA A 797 2.88 35.53 15.96
C ALA A 797 3.25 36.83 16.67
N GLU A 798 4.26 36.82 17.55
CA GLU A 798 4.83 38.01 18.19
C GLU A 798 5.41 38.99 17.15
N ALA A 799 6.14 38.49 16.16
CA ALA A 799 6.66 39.32 15.08
C ALA A 799 5.55 39.92 14.21
N VAL A 800 4.48 39.16 13.95
CA VAL A 800 3.32 39.68 13.22
C VAL A 800 2.65 40.82 14.00
N LEU A 801 2.46 40.69 15.32
CA LEU A 801 1.93 41.78 16.15
C LEU A 801 2.78 43.06 16.05
N GLN A 802 4.10 42.93 16.16
CA GLN A 802 5.02 44.06 16.03
C GLN A 802 4.97 44.68 14.63
N LEU A 803 4.93 43.85 13.59
CA LEU A 803 4.89 44.30 12.21
C LEU A 803 3.58 45.02 11.88
N MET A 804 2.44 44.50 12.36
CA MET A 804 1.13 45.13 12.19
C MET A 804 1.05 46.46 12.95
N LYS A 805 1.62 46.53 14.15
CA LYS A 805 1.75 47.78 14.90
C LYS A 805 2.56 48.84 14.14
N GLN A 806 3.66 48.44 13.48
CA GLN A 806 4.45 49.35 12.63
C GLN A 806 3.65 49.83 11.40
N ALA A 807 2.83 48.95 10.81
CA ALA A 807 1.94 49.28 9.70
C ALA A 807 0.71 50.10 10.13
N GLY A 808 0.51 50.34 11.43
CA GLY A 808 -0.62 51.07 11.99
C GLY A 808 -1.93 50.28 12.02
N ALA A 809 -1.89 48.95 11.91
CA ALA A 809 -3.03 48.04 11.94
C ALA A 809 -3.18 47.36 13.31
N GLU A 810 -4.38 46.84 13.59
CA GLU A 810 -4.73 46.13 14.83
C GLU A 810 -4.99 44.66 14.51
N VAL A 811 -4.33 43.73 15.20
CA VAL A 811 -4.60 42.29 15.06
C VAL A 811 -5.83 41.94 15.90
N ALA A 812 -6.96 41.73 15.25
CA ALA A 812 -8.24 41.47 15.92
C ALA A 812 -8.41 40.00 16.34
N SER A 813 -7.77 39.07 15.61
CA SER A 813 -7.78 37.64 15.92
C SER A 813 -6.56 36.94 15.31
N MET A 814 -6.09 35.88 15.98
CA MET A 814 -5.07 34.97 15.51
C MET A 814 -5.65 33.55 15.40
N LEU A 815 -5.61 33.00 14.20
CA LEU A 815 -6.30 31.78 13.81
C LEU A 815 -5.27 30.74 13.33
N PHE A 816 -5.20 29.61 14.01
CA PHE A 816 -4.21 28.57 13.73
C PHE A 816 -4.87 27.24 13.38
N ALA A 817 -4.38 26.56 12.35
CA ALA A 817 -4.88 25.22 12.04
C ALA A 817 -4.47 24.23 13.13
N ILE A 818 -3.20 24.29 13.56
CA ILE A 818 -2.61 23.40 14.56
C ILE A 818 -1.93 24.23 15.66
N GLU A 819 -2.10 23.82 16.91
CA GLU A 819 -1.39 24.37 18.07
C GLU A 819 -0.68 23.25 18.86
N LEU A 820 0.51 23.57 19.38
CA LEU A 820 1.30 22.74 20.30
C LEU A 820 1.37 23.46 21.66
N PRO A 821 0.39 23.25 22.57
CA PRO A 821 0.25 24.06 23.78
C PRO A 821 1.47 23.98 24.71
N ASP A 822 2.18 22.86 24.73
CA ASP A 822 3.34 22.61 25.60
C ASP A 822 4.53 23.53 25.30
N HIS A 823 4.55 24.16 24.12
CA HIS A 823 5.58 25.12 23.72
C HIS A 823 5.31 26.54 24.25
N GLY A 824 4.16 26.76 24.91
CA GLY A 824 3.91 27.95 25.72
C GLY A 824 3.63 29.25 24.97
N ALA A 825 3.33 29.22 23.66
CA ALA A 825 3.07 30.43 22.87
C ALA A 825 2.09 31.41 23.52
N ARG A 826 0.97 30.91 24.05
CA ARG A 826 -0.07 31.74 24.68
C ARG A 826 0.43 32.56 25.89
N LYS A 827 1.55 32.15 26.53
CA LYS A 827 2.17 32.92 27.63
C LYS A 827 2.96 34.13 27.16
N CYS A 828 3.37 34.14 25.89
CA CYS A 828 4.17 35.19 25.28
C CYS A 828 3.34 36.17 24.45
N LEU A 829 2.08 35.84 24.16
CA LEU A 829 1.16 36.67 23.39
C LEU A 829 0.25 37.51 24.31
N PRO A 830 -0.20 38.70 23.87
CA PRO A 830 -1.10 39.54 24.65
C PRO A 830 -2.42 38.83 24.96
N SER A 831 -2.93 39.00 26.18
CA SER A 831 -4.16 38.34 26.65
C SER A 831 -5.44 38.95 26.10
N ASP A 832 -5.34 40.14 25.50
CA ASP A 832 -6.44 40.90 24.90
C ASP A 832 -6.64 40.57 23.41
N VAL A 833 -5.75 39.79 22.79
CA VAL A 833 -5.90 39.31 21.42
C VAL A 833 -6.63 37.97 21.43
N ASP A 834 -7.66 37.83 20.59
CA ASP A 834 -8.35 36.56 20.38
C ASP A 834 -7.40 35.55 19.71
N ILE A 835 -7.22 34.37 20.33
CA ILE A 835 -6.35 33.30 19.82
C ILE A 835 -7.15 32.00 19.75
N PHE A 836 -7.40 31.54 18.53
CA PHE A 836 -8.14 30.33 18.24
C PHE A 836 -7.29 29.33 17.46
N SER A 837 -7.40 28.05 17.84
CA SER A 837 -6.77 26.94 17.13
C SER A 837 -7.79 25.83 16.91
N ILE A 838 -7.74 25.20 15.73
CA ILE A 838 -8.67 24.12 15.37
C ILE A 838 -8.25 22.80 16.03
N ALA A 839 -6.97 22.47 15.94
CA ALA A 839 -6.42 21.22 16.43
C ALA A 839 -5.27 21.45 17.42
N GLN A 840 -5.39 20.91 18.62
CA GLN A 840 -4.31 20.91 19.62
C GLN A 840 -3.71 19.50 19.73
N PHE A 841 -2.37 19.43 19.80
CA PHE A 841 -1.63 18.19 20.04
C PHE A 841 -0.67 18.36 21.22
N GLU A 842 -0.54 17.32 22.04
CA GLU A 842 0.50 17.24 23.07
C GLU A 842 1.88 17.14 22.40
N GLY A 843 2.87 17.81 22.97
CA GLY A 843 4.19 18.05 22.41
C GLY A 843 5.29 17.16 22.99
N LEU A 844 5.60 16.07 22.30
CA LEU A 844 6.92 15.66 21.79
C LEU A 844 6.76 14.43 20.89
#